data_AF-A0A353J5U4-F1
#
_entry.id   AF-A0A353J5U4-F1
#
_cell.length_a   1.000
_cell.length_b   1.000
_cell.length_c   1.000
_cell.angle_alpha   90.00
_cell.angle_beta   90.00
_cell.angle_gamma   90.00
#
_symmetry.space_group_name_H-M   'P 1'
#
loop_
_entity.id
_entity.type
_entity.pdbx_description
1 polymer ?
#
loop_
_entity_poly.entity_id
_entity_poly.type
_entity_poly.pdbx_seq_one_letter_code
_entity_poly.pdbx_strand_id
1 'polypeptide(L)'
;MNVKQEDTEETVQRKDPLAQLRRRHGFADVVTGKAGASGWSKDVLARSSSARAQAAVARLNALGVPEQLDTRPLNSDGMIVVKGTNGVPDTLVTPGPYHVITYLEMANMRRREQGRSVLTMETVPRNAAIRDWLEQQYAMFGFRWEIVERMNVKNRTVRVLEEQHRPSIAGRTPTLADLILFAGDAAYQLFDGYDQLDALGTEVRSCIGQAVSFCDQLAVMNASGIGYKGYQGVSWLPGYGSFKLPVHFRNKLVALGNAVFLLYDAAAELFGKDPELTALLNHKRPERIPPIVCDGRVDIIRPDVVVVRDPDGTYRPVVTELESAPAGHGMTDVMHRGYDLPRGTLDEFVSYLCGRSYIVLATWQWSEYVFEQAAFIAALRQRGVDARIIFDRSLTYIHEQIQPRGDGDRKLGWHPPHPTDAWNTDFLGRIAATGFDSFVEGMSLDDLPRDVGNAVVFRFGYFDNFTRAELELMLAWQQAGATIMNALQFYTESKVLMAAVNIPAVRAWIRARDPSALAVLNDPERGFLAHTTLLREGPELQTLVDDQLLRLTKFAAWDGDNQCWGARSLAVGAQASQTQWAQQLHERARLPHPVVGQHCIRSAQFLVPYVDEHGVLRILGEARTRVTPFLLRNGTGEARLAGDPMITLRAGSFRIHGASDAVEMPLTFI
;
A
#
# COMPACT_ATOMS: atom_id res chain seq x y z
N MET A 1 -29.05 28.46 -50.43
CA MET A 1 -27.59 28.66 -50.39
C MET A 1 -27.04 27.90 -49.19
N ASN A 2 -26.35 26.79 -49.42
CA ASN A 2 -25.59 26.11 -48.37
C ASN A 2 -24.18 26.70 -48.34
N VAL A 3 -23.81 27.37 -47.24
CA VAL A 3 -22.43 27.76 -47.00
C VAL A 3 -21.74 26.55 -46.38
N LYS A 4 -20.84 25.91 -47.14
CA LYS A 4 -19.92 24.91 -46.59
C LYS A 4 -18.92 25.63 -45.68
N GLN A 5 -18.92 25.27 -44.40
CA GLN A 5 -17.84 25.63 -43.49
C GLN A 5 -16.58 24.88 -43.92
N GLU A 6 -15.52 25.61 -44.26
CA GLU A 6 -14.19 25.03 -44.46
C GLU A 6 -13.57 24.70 -43.10
N ASP A 7 -13.05 23.48 -42.97
CA ASP A 7 -12.34 23.02 -41.78
C ASP A 7 -11.07 23.85 -41.57
N THR A 8 -10.81 24.31 -40.34
CA THR A 8 -9.57 25.02 -40.00
C THR A 8 -8.34 24.10 -40.07
N GLU A 9 -7.15 24.65 -40.32
CA GLU A 9 -5.86 23.91 -40.36
C GLU A 9 -5.63 23.04 -39.11
N GLU A 10 -6.09 23.48 -37.94
CA GLU A 10 -6.01 22.72 -36.69
C GLU A 10 -6.89 21.45 -36.68
N THR A 11 -8.00 21.48 -37.42
CA THR A 11 -8.91 20.34 -37.60
C THR A 11 -8.32 19.33 -38.59
N VAL A 12 -7.55 19.79 -39.57
CA VAL A 12 -6.83 18.94 -40.53
C VAL A 12 -5.64 18.23 -39.86
N GLN A 13 -4.89 18.93 -38.99
CA GLN A 13 -3.75 18.36 -38.26
C GLN A 13 -4.14 17.29 -37.22
N ARG A 14 -5.37 17.30 -36.67
CA ARG A 14 -5.87 16.26 -35.76
C ARG A 14 -6.45 15.03 -36.46
N LYS A 15 -6.88 15.16 -37.71
CA LYS A 15 -7.51 14.05 -38.46
C LYS A 15 -6.50 13.00 -38.95
N ASP A 16 -5.27 13.41 -39.23
CA ASP A 16 -4.26 12.52 -39.83
C ASP A 16 -3.63 11.50 -38.85
N PRO A 17 -3.27 11.87 -37.60
CA PRO A 17 -2.78 10.91 -36.60
C PRO A 17 -3.85 9.87 -36.21
N LEU A 18 -5.12 10.30 -36.14
CA LEU A 18 -6.25 9.42 -35.82
C LEU A 18 -6.54 8.43 -36.97
N ALA A 19 -6.39 8.88 -38.23
CA ALA A 19 -6.50 8.02 -39.40
C ALA A 19 -5.33 7.02 -39.51
N GLN A 20 -4.10 7.42 -39.16
CA GLN A 20 -2.97 6.49 -39.05
C GLN A 20 -3.15 5.46 -37.92
N LEU A 21 -3.67 5.88 -36.77
CA LEU A 21 -3.97 4.97 -35.65
C LEU A 21 -5.04 3.93 -36.04
N ARG A 22 -6.08 4.35 -36.78
CA ARG A 22 -7.12 3.46 -37.33
C ARG A 22 -6.55 2.41 -38.30
N ARG A 23 -5.65 2.82 -39.21
CA ARG A 23 -5.01 1.90 -40.16
C ARG A 23 -4.09 0.89 -39.48
N ARG A 24 -3.34 1.29 -38.43
CA ARG A 24 -2.47 0.37 -37.67
C ARG A 24 -3.22 -0.75 -36.94
N HIS A 25 -4.51 -0.56 -36.64
CA HIS A 25 -5.34 -1.56 -35.95
C HIS A 25 -6.35 -2.27 -36.88
N GLY A 26 -6.15 -2.19 -38.21
CA GLY A 26 -6.91 -2.98 -39.19
C GLY A 26 -8.29 -2.44 -39.56
N PHE A 27 -8.57 -1.15 -39.34
CA PHE A 27 -9.84 -0.51 -39.71
C PHE A 27 -9.76 0.15 -41.09
N ALA A 28 -10.80 0.02 -41.93
CA ALA A 28 -10.91 0.71 -43.21
C ALA A 28 -11.23 2.20 -43.04
N ASP A 29 -10.80 3.05 -43.98
CA ASP A 29 -11.07 4.49 -43.96
C ASP A 29 -12.59 4.75 -44.01
N VAL A 30 -13.11 5.47 -43.01
CA VAL A 30 -14.54 5.79 -42.90
C VAL A 30 -14.88 6.82 -43.97
N VAL A 31 -15.43 6.37 -45.09
CA VAL A 31 -16.10 7.25 -46.06
C VAL A 31 -17.34 7.83 -45.37
N THR A 32 -17.22 9.11 -44.98
CA THR A 32 -18.30 10.06 -44.65
C THR A 32 -19.59 9.49 -44.04
N GLY A 33 -19.69 9.53 -42.70
CA GLY A 33 -20.99 9.62 -42.02
C GLY A 33 -21.11 8.83 -40.70
N LYS A 34 -21.14 9.58 -39.59
CA LYS A 34 -21.80 9.22 -38.30
C LYS A 34 -21.20 8.11 -37.41
N ALA A 35 -19.89 8.10 -37.16
CA ALA A 35 -19.38 7.45 -35.94
C ALA A 35 -18.29 8.30 -35.26
N GLY A 36 -18.67 9.04 -34.21
CA GLY A 36 -17.75 9.78 -33.34
C GLY A 36 -16.93 8.86 -32.41
N ALA A 37 -15.99 9.44 -31.65
CA ALA A 37 -15.11 8.72 -30.71
C ALA A 37 -15.86 7.81 -29.70
N SER A 38 -17.12 8.13 -29.39
CA SER A 38 -18.01 7.29 -28.59
C SER A 38 -18.33 5.94 -29.23
N GLY A 39 -18.35 5.84 -30.57
CA GLY A 39 -18.57 4.58 -31.29
C GLY A 39 -17.37 3.63 -31.20
N TRP A 40 -16.15 4.19 -31.23
CA TRP A 40 -14.92 3.41 -31.11
C TRP A 40 -14.73 2.80 -29.72
N SER A 41 -14.98 3.58 -28.66
CA SER A 41 -14.92 3.07 -27.28
C SER A 41 -15.95 1.95 -27.05
N LYS A 42 -17.13 2.06 -27.68
CA LYS A 42 -18.17 1.03 -27.65
C LYS A 42 -17.75 -0.25 -28.37
N ASP A 43 -17.11 -0.16 -29.54
CA ASP A 43 -16.64 -1.34 -30.30
C ASP A 43 -15.48 -2.07 -29.61
N VAL A 44 -14.55 -1.34 -28.98
CA VAL A 44 -13.43 -1.94 -28.22
C VAL A 44 -13.94 -2.66 -26.97
N LEU A 45 -14.86 -2.03 -26.23
CA LEU A 45 -15.50 -2.65 -25.06
C LEU A 45 -16.33 -3.88 -25.46
N ALA A 46 -17.08 -3.81 -26.56
CA ALA A 46 -17.88 -4.91 -27.08
C ALA A 46 -17.00 -6.12 -27.52
N ARG A 47 -15.83 -5.87 -28.12
CA ARG A 47 -14.89 -6.94 -28.51
C ARG A 47 -14.18 -7.56 -27.31
N SER A 48 -13.79 -6.77 -26.31
CA SER A 48 -13.19 -7.28 -25.06
C SER A 48 -14.19 -8.14 -24.26
N SER A 49 -15.45 -7.72 -24.18
CA SER A 49 -16.52 -8.51 -23.56
C SER A 49 -16.82 -9.78 -24.35
N SER A 50 -16.77 -9.73 -25.69
CA SER A 50 -17.02 -10.91 -26.55
C SER A 50 -15.94 -11.98 -26.39
N ALA A 51 -14.67 -11.62 -26.28
CA ALA A 51 -13.58 -12.58 -26.11
C ALA A 51 -13.65 -13.31 -24.75
N ARG A 52 -13.95 -12.57 -23.66
CA ARG A 52 -14.14 -13.18 -22.33
C ARG A 52 -15.37 -14.09 -22.27
N ALA A 53 -16.47 -13.66 -22.89
CA ALA A 53 -17.68 -14.46 -22.94
C ALA A 53 -17.48 -15.76 -23.72
N GLN A 54 -16.74 -15.74 -24.84
CA GLN A 54 -16.38 -16.94 -25.60
C GLN A 54 -15.48 -17.89 -24.80
N ALA A 55 -14.52 -17.37 -24.04
CA ALA A 55 -13.68 -18.19 -23.16
C ALA A 55 -14.50 -18.84 -22.03
N ALA A 56 -15.46 -18.11 -21.44
CA ALA A 56 -16.35 -18.64 -20.41
C ALA A 56 -17.27 -19.75 -20.97
N VAL A 57 -17.81 -19.56 -22.19
CA VAL A 57 -18.60 -20.59 -22.90
C VAL A 57 -17.76 -21.85 -23.15
N ALA A 58 -16.54 -21.70 -23.66
CA ALA A 58 -15.65 -22.83 -23.90
C ALA A 58 -15.36 -23.62 -22.61
N ARG A 59 -15.21 -22.92 -21.49
CA ARG A 59 -14.99 -23.52 -20.17
C ARG A 59 -16.23 -24.26 -19.65
N LEU A 60 -17.43 -23.67 -19.75
CA LEU A 60 -18.68 -24.34 -19.36
C LEU A 60 -18.92 -25.61 -20.15
N ASN A 61 -18.68 -25.56 -21.47
CA ASN A 61 -18.79 -26.74 -22.34
C ASN A 61 -17.79 -27.83 -21.93
N ALA A 62 -16.55 -27.46 -21.59
CA ALA A 62 -15.54 -28.40 -21.10
C ALA A 62 -15.90 -29.03 -19.74
N LEU A 63 -16.69 -28.33 -18.92
CA LEU A 63 -17.13 -28.76 -17.59
C LEU A 63 -18.47 -29.51 -17.61
N GLY A 64 -19.05 -29.72 -18.80
CA GLY A 64 -20.32 -30.43 -18.96
C GLY A 64 -21.54 -29.70 -18.42
N VAL A 65 -21.46 -28.36 -18.26
CA VAL A 65 -22.61 -27.56 -17.83
C VAL A 65 -23.56 -27.39 -19.03
N PRO A 66 -24.81 -27.89 -18.96
CA PRO A 66 -25.65 -28.13 -20.14
C PRO A 66 -26.28 -26.88 -20.80
N GLU A 67 -25.95 -25.66 -20.34
CA GLU A 67 -26.57 -24.40 -20.79
C GLU A 67 -25.62 -23.56 -21.65
N GLN A 68 -26.08 -23.04 -22.80
CA GLN A 68 -25.29 -22.10 -23.62
C GLN A 68 -25.36 -20.70 -23.01
N LEU A 69 -24.20 -20.10 -22.66
CA LEU A 69 -24.13 -18.69 -22.27
C LEU A 69 -24.65 -17.82 -23.45
N ASP A 70 -25.78 -17.13 -23.29
CA ASP A 70 -26.29 -16.20 -24.32
C ASP A 70 -25.44 -14.91 -24.30
N THR A 71 -24.69 -14.66 -25.38
CA THR A 71 -23.64 -13.61 -25.46
C THR A 71 -24.01 -12.41 -26.35
N ARG A 72 -25.29 -12.05 -26.43
CA ARG A 72 -25.72 -10.90 -27.27
C ARG A 72 -25.08 -9.57 -26.83
N PRO A 73 -24.61 -8.72 -27.76
CA PRO A 73 -23.98 -7.44 -27.43
C PRO A 73 -24.98 -6.41 -26.90
N LEU A 74 -24.54 -5.59 -25.94
CA LEU A 74 -25.30 -4.50 -25.31
C LEU A 74 -25.42 -3.29 -26.25
N ASN A 75 -26.52 -2.52 -26.18
CA ASN A 75 -26.63 -1.23 -26.87
C ASN A 75 -26.00 -0.07 -26.06
N SER A 76 -26.11 1.17 -26.56
CA SER A 76 -25.47 2.37 -26.03
C SER A 76 -25.78 2.74 -24.58
N ASP A 77 -26.82 2.15 -23.99
CA ASP A 77 -27.25 2.37 -22.62
C ASP A 77 -27.04 1.11 -21.74
N GLY A 78 -26.33 0.11 -22.25
CA GLY A 78 -26.08 -1.14 -21.53
C GLY A 78 -27.29 -2.09 -21.49
N MET A 79 -28.24 -1.99 -22.43
CA MET A 79 -29.44 -2.84 -22.48
C MET A 79 -29.56 -3.63 -23.80
N ILE A 80 -30.22 -4.79 -23.76
CA ILE A 80 -30.73 -5.48 -24.95
C ILE A 80 -32.22 -5.12 -25.10
N VAL A 81 -32.62 -4.55 -26.25
CA VAL A 81 -34.03 -4.37 -26.59
C VAL A 81 -34.52 -5.62 -27.31
N VAL A 82 -35.38 -6.40 -26.67
CA VAL A 82 -36.18 -7.43 -27.35
C VAL A 82 -37.60 -6.87 -27.52
N LYS A 83 -38.04 -6.71 -28.77
CA LYS A 83 -39.46 -6.48 -29.06
C LYS A 83 -40.22 -7.77 -28.76
N GLY A 84 -40.96 -7.80 -27.65
CA GLY A 84 -41.88 -8.90 -27.37
C GLY A 84 -43.05 -8.89 -28.36
N THR A 85 -43.43 -10.06 -28.86
CA THR A 85 -44.78 -10.27 -29.38
C THR A 85 -45.76 -10.15 -28.21
N ASN A 86 -46.58 -9.09 -28.20
CA ASN A 86 -47.68 -8.77 -27.27
C ASN A 86 -47.45 -7.72 -26.16
N GLY A 87 -46.43 -6.87 -26.26
CA GLY A 87 -46.56 -5.48 -25.77
C GLY A 87 -46.44 -5.16 -24.27
N VAL A 88 -45.96 -6.04 -23.39
CA VAL A 88 -45.53 -5.65 -22.02
C VAL A 88 -44.29 -6.45 -21.59
N PRO A 89 -43.16 -5.83 -21.21
CA PRO A 89 -42.03 -6.51 -20.59
C PRO A 89 -42.06 -6.39 -19.06
N ASP A 90 -41.99 -7.51 -18.35
CA ASP A 90 -41.56 -7.53 -16.95
C ASP A 90 -40.04 -7.28 -16.93
N THR A 91 -39.62 -6.14 -16.38
CA THR A 91 -38.22 -5.70 -16.39
C THR A 91 -37.62 -5.83 -15.00
N LEU A 92 -36.50 -6.54 -14.90
CA LEU A 92 -35.69 -6.67 -13.69
C LEU A 92 -34.55 -5.63 -13.75
N VAL A 93 -34.39 -4.81 -12.71
CA VAL A 93 -33.26 -3.88 -12.56
C VAL A 93 -32.36 -4.43 -11.46
N THR A 94 -31.09 -4.67 -11.76
CA THR A 94 -30.05 -4.87 -10.74
C THR A 94 -29.40 -3.52 -10.43
N PRO A 95 -28.88 -3.24 -9.22
CA PRO A 95 -28.09 -2.05 -8.95
C PRO A 95 -26.58 -2.38 -8.90
N GLY A 96 -25.75 -1.74 -9.74
CA GLY A 96 -24.28 -1.92 -9.76
C GLY A 96 -23.61 -1.65 -11.12
N PRO A 97 -22.32 -1.24 -11.18
CA PRO A 97 -21.77 -0.58 -12.38
C PRO A 97 -21.54 -1.46 -13.63
N TYR A 98 -21.81 -2.76 -13.61
CA TYR A 98 -21.75 -3.63 -14.81
C TYR A 98 -22.79 -4.77 -14.69
N HIS A 99 -23.83 -4.73 -15.52
CA HIS A 99 -24.99 -5.62 -15.41
C HIS A 99 -25.04 -6.69 -16.52
N VAL A 100 -25.08 -7.96 -16.13
CA VAL A 100 -25.74 -9.01 -16.93
C VAL A 100 -27.22 -8.95 -16.56
N ILE A 101 -28.04 -8.35 -17.43
CA ILE A 101 -29.49 -8.36 -17.26
C ILE A 101 -29.97 -9.80 -17.42
N THR A 102 -30.51 -10.37 -16.34
CA THR A 102 -31.06 -11.73 -16.35
C THR A 102 -32.54 -11.63 -16.72
N TYR A 103 -32.93 -12.20 -17.87
CA TYR A 103 -34.34 -12.39 -18.19
C TYR A 103 -34.86 -13.65 -17.50
N LEU A 104 -36.15 -13.68 -17.18
CA LEU A 104 -36.85 -14.91 -16.82
C LEU A 104 -37.28 -15.59 -18.12
N GLU A 105 -36.96 -16.87 -18.30
CA GLU A 105 -37.59 -17.69 -19.34
C GLU A 105 -38.86 -18.34 -18.77
N MET A 106 -39.96 -18.27 -19.54
CA MET A 106 -41.20 -18.95 -19.20
C MET A 106 -41.05 -20.44 -19.50
N ALA A 107 -40.76 -21.26 -18.49
CA ALA A 107 -40.77 -22.70 -18.63
C ALA A 107 -42.19 -23.25 -18.38
N ASN A 108 -42.77 -23.93 -19.37
CA ASN A 108 -44.07 -24.60 -19.22
C ASN A 108 -43.87 -25.97 -18.56
N MET A 109 -44.03 -26.08 -17.24
CA MET A 109 -44.16 -27.38 -16.58
C MET A 109 -45.62 -27.82 -16.51
N ARG A 110 -45.93 -28.97 -17.13
CA ARG A 110 -47.24 -29.64 -16.96
C ARG A 110 -47.16 -30.59 -15.78
N ARG A 111 -47.69 -30.19 -14.62
CA ARG A 111 -48.03 -31.15 -13.55
C ARG A 111 -49.44 -31.70 -13.80
N ARG A 112 -49.57 -33.03 -13.75
CA ARG A 112 -50.87 -33.70 -13.70
C ARG A 112 -51.20 -33.99 -12.24
N GLU A 113 -52.05 -33.16 -11.66
CA GLU A 113 -52.72 -33.47 -10.41
C GLU A 113 -54.20 -33.71 -10.71
N GLN A 114 -54.71 -34.86 -10.28
CA GLN A 114 -56.14 -35.21 -10.31
C GLN A 114 -56.84 -34.96 -11.67
N GLY A 115 -56.20 -35.36 -12.77
CA GLY A 115 -56.84 -35.33 -14.09
C GLY A 115 -57.04 -33.93 -14.71
N ARG A 116 -56.58 -32.85 -14.07
CA ARG A 116 -56.52 -31.50 -14.67
C ARG A 116 -55.06 -31.08 -14.86
N SER A 117 -54.73 -30.59 -16.06
CA SER A 117 -53.43 -29.94 -16.28
C SER A 117 -53.48 -28.54 -15.72
N VAL A 118 -52.81 -28.30 -14.59
CA VAL A 118 -52.56 -26.95 -14.09
C VAL A 118 -51.22 -26.50 -14.68
N LEU A 119 -51.25 -25.42 -15.46
CA LEU A 119 -50.05 -24.72 -15.91
C LEU A 119 -49.62 -23.79 -14.77
N THR A 120 -48.69 -24.23 -13.94
CA THR A 120 -47.97 -23.34 -13.03
C THR A 120 -46.82 -22.71 -13.82
N MET A 121 -46.89 -21.39 -14.03
CA MET A 121 -45.79 -20.64 -14.65
C MET A 121 -44.72 -20.38 -13.60
N GLU A 122 -43.71 -21.23 -13.56
CA GLU A 122 -42.54 -21.02 -12.70
C GLU A 122 -41.53 -20.17 -13.46
N THR A 123 -41.17 -19.03 -12.88
CA THR A 123 -40.25 -18.07 -13.51
C THR A 123 -38.83 -18.44 -13.09
N VAL A 124 -38.07 -19.02 -14.04
CA VAL A 124 -36.68 -19.44 -13.83
C VAL A 124 -35.74 -18.40 -14.44
N PRO A 125 -34.77 -17.86 -13.69
CA PRO A 125 -33.80 -16.92 -14.23
C PRO A 125 -32.91 -17.60 -15.25
N ARG A 126 -32.62 -16.92 -16.36
CA ARG A 126 -31.60 -17.37 -17.31
C ARG A 126 -30.26 -17.60 -16.63
N ASN A 127 -29.53 -18.64 -17.04
CA ASN A 127 -28.30 -19.07 -16.41
C ASN A 127 -28.51 -19.56 -14.96
N ALA A 128 -29.72 -20.03 -14.60
CA ALA A 128 -29.96 -20.65 -13.29
C ALA A 128 -29.05 -21.87 -13.10
N ALA A 129 -28.88 -22.72 -14.11
CA ALA A 129 -28.01 -23.89 -14.01
C ALA A 129 -26.54 -23.49 -13.83
N ILE A 130 -26.10 -22.41 -14.47
CA ILE A 130 -24.77 -21.83 -14.25
C ILE A 130 -24.64 -21.28 -12.83
N ARG A 131 -25.67 -20.63 -12.28
CA ARG A 131 -25.62 -20.11 -10.92
C ARG A 131 -25.70 -21.19 -9.86
N ASP A 132 -26.52 -22.23 -10.06
CA ASP A 132 -26.52 -23.43 -9.24
C ASP A 132 -25.16 -24.11 -9.26
N TRP A 133 -24.55 -24.18 -10.45
CA TRP A 133 -23.21 -24.70 -10.60
C TRP A 133 -22.18 -23.82 -9.86
N LEU A 134 -22.26 -22.49 -10.00
CA LEU A 134 -21.38 -21.55 -9.27
C LEU A 134 -21.61 -21.60 -7.76
N GLU A 135 -22.85 -21.74 -7.30
CA GLU A 135 -23.20 -21.98 -5.89
C GLU A 135 -22.54 -23.26 -5.37
N GLN A 136 -22.52 -24.33 -6.16
CA GLN A 136 -21.78 -25.54 -5.82
C GLN A 136 -20.25 -25.33 -5.83
N GLN A 137 -19.70 -24.65 -6.84
CA GLN A 137 -18.26 -24.41 -6.96
C GLN A 137 -17.72 -23.47 -5.87
N TYR A 138 -18.54 -22.51 -5.44
CA TYR A 138 -18.19 -21.47 -4.49
C TYR A 138 -18.93 -21.62 -3.15
N ALA A 139 -19.50 -22.80 -2.87
CA ALA A 139 -20.25 -23.11 -1.65
C ALA A 139 -19.44 -22.80 -0.38
N MET A 140 -18.13 -23.03 -0.46
CA MET A 140 -17.14 -22.76 0.59
C MET A 140 -17.05 -21.27 0.99
N PHE A 141 -17.39 -20.35 0.09
CA PHE A 141 -17.47 -18.90 0.36
C PHE A 141 -18.86 -18.48 0.86
N GLY A 142 -19.77 -19.43 1.05
CA GLY A 142 -21.18 -19.15 1.35
C GLY A 142 -21.91 -18.49 0.18
N PHE A 143 -21.36 -18.54 -1.03
CA PHE A 143 -22.01 -17.97 -2.22
C PHE A 143 -23.34 -18.66 -2.44
N ARG A 144 -24.41 -17.87 -2.46
CA ARG A 144 -25.77 -18.33 -2.72
C ARG A 144 -26.48 -17.34 -3.61
N TRP A 145 -27.47 -17.81 -4.33
CA TRP A 145 -28.33 -16.92 -5.08
C TRP A 145 -29.79 -17.27 -4.83
N GLU A 146 -30.63 -16.25 -4.76
CA GLU A 146 -32.07 -16.43 -4.59
C GLU A 146 -32.85 -15.37 -5.36
N ILE A 147 -34.15 -15.61 -5.50
CA ILE A 147 -35.08 -14.66 -6.09
C ILE A 147 -35.92 -14.09 -4.96
N VAL A 148 -35.68 -12.84 -4.60
CA VAL A 148 -36.41 -12.13 -3.55
C VAL A 148 -37.47 -11.21 -4.16
N GLU A 149 -38.56 -10.97 -3.46
CA GLU A 149 -39.53 -9.95 -3.85
C GLU A 149 -39.18 -8.62 -3.20
N ARG A 150 -39.02 -7.55 -4.00
CA ARG A 150 -38.79 -6.19 -3.53
C ARG A 150 -39.83 -5.25 -4.10
N MET A 151 -40.25 -4.24 -3.33
CA MET A 151 -41.01 -3.13 -3.90
C MET A 151 -40.08 -2.21 -4.68
N ASN A 152 -40.41 -1.92 -5.93
CA ASN A 152 -39.71 -0.89 -6.70
C ASN A 152 -40.20 0.53 -6.34
N VAL A 153 -39.53 1.54 -6.90
CA VAL A 153 -39.85 2.97 -6.70
C VAL A 153 -41.26 3.40 -7.12
N LYS A 154 -42.04 2.52 -7.77
CA LYS A 154 -43.44 2.74 -8.15
C LYS A 154 -44.41 1.90 -7.29
N ASN A 155 -43.99 1.40 -6.14
CA ASN A 155 -44.74 0.51 -5.25
C ASN A 155 -45.28 -0.74 -5.95
N ARG A 156 -44.54 -1.28 -6.92
CA ARG A 156 -44.86 -2.57 -7.53
C ARG A 156 -43.88 -3.61 -6.98
N THR A 157 -44.41 -4.76 -6.57
CA THR A 157 -43.59 -5.92 -6.24
C THR A 157 -42.88 -6.38 -7.50
N VAL A 158 -41.56 -6.42 -7.45
CA VAL A 158 -40.68 -6.97 -8.49
C VAL A 158 -39.87 -8.10 -7.87
N ARG A 159 -39.70 -9.19 -8.61
CA ARG A 159 -38.79 -10.26 -8.23
C ARG A 159 -37.38 -9.86 -8.64
N VAL A 160 -36.42 -9.86 -7.71
CA VAL A 160 -35.03 -9.48 -7.93
C VAL A 160 -34.15 -10.69 -7.66
N LEU A 161 -33.20 -10.95 -8.55
CA LEU A 161 -32.15 -11.91 -8.30
C LEU A 161 -31.14 -11.28 -7.33
N GLU A 162 -30.96 -11.91 -6.17
CA GLU A 162 -29.99 -11.49 -5.16
C GLU A 162 -28.91 -12.55 -5.02
N GLU A 163 -27.65 -12.13 -5.12
CA GLU A 163 -26.48 -12.98 -4.95
C GLU A 163 -25.83 -12.62 -3.62
N GLN A 164 -25.86 -13.55 -2.67
CA GLN A 164 -25.29 -13.39 -1.33
C GLN A 164 -23.85 -13.91 -1.31
N HIS A 165 -22.98 -13.25 -0.54
CA HIS A 165 -21.58 -13.63 -0.34
C HIS A 165 -20.81 -13.88 -1.66
N ARG A 166 -21.07 -13.04 -2.67
CA ARG A 166 -20.36 -13.10 -3.96
C ARG A 166 -18.86 -12.86 -3.73
N PRO A 167 -17.98 -13.77 -4.19
CA PRO A 167 -16.54 -13.60 -3.98
C PRO A 167 -16.03 -12.31 -4.63
N SER A 168 -15.10 -11.60 -3.99
CA SER A 168 -14.39 -10.45 -4.57
C SER A 168 -13.02 -10.86 -5.08
N ILE A 169 -12.49 -10.11 -6.05
CA ILE A 169 -11.08 -10.22 -6.47
C ILE A 169 -10.50 -8.80 -6.53
N ALA A 170 -9.54 -8.51 -5.65
CA ALA A 170 -8.88 -7.21 -5.56
C ALA A 170 -9.87 -6.04 -5.38
N GLY A 171 -10.85 -6.23 -4.50
CA GLY A 171 -11.92 -5.25 -4.24
C GLY A 171 -12.89 -5.03 -5.41
N ARG A 172 -12.81 -5.81 -6.49
CA ARG A 172 -13.80 -5.81 -7.58
C ARG A 172 -14.72 -7.01 -7.43
N THR A 173 -16.02 -6.79 -7.60
CA THR A 173 -17.00 -7.86 -7.73
C THR A 173 -16.86 -8.49 -9.12
N PRO A 174 -16.35 -9.74 -9.25
CA PRO A 174 -16.14 -10.40 -10.53
C PRO A 174 -17.48 -10.62 -11.21
N THR A 175 -17.53 -10.46 -12.53
CA THR A 175 -18.72 -10.78 -13.32
C THR A 175 -19.01 -12.28 -13.29
N LEU A 176 -20.19 -12.71 -13.77
CA LEU A 176 -20.52 -14.14 -13.84
C LEU A 176 -19.52 -14.87 -14.75
N ALA A 177 -19.10 -14.24 -15.86
CA ALA A 177 -18.08 -14.76 -16.75
C ALA A 177 -16.72 -14.89 -16.06
N ASP A 178 -16.34 -13.92 -15.23
CA ASP A 178 -15.12 -14.00 -14.42
C ASP A 178 -15.20 -15.19 -13.44
N LEU A 179 -16.31 -15.34 -12.71
CA LEU A 179 -16.51 -16.48 -11.79
C LEU A 179 -16.46 -17.84 -12.50
N ILE A 180 -16.97 -17.94 -13.73
CA ILE A 180 -16.89 -19.17 -14.55
C ILE A 180 -15.45 -19.46 -14.99
N LEU A 181 -14.73 -18.43 -15.44
CA LEU A 181 -13.34 -18.54 -15.86
C LEU A 181 -12.41 -18.92 -14.71
N PHE A 182 -12.77 -18.52 -13.48
CA PHE A 182 -12.00 -18.80 -12.27
C PHE A 182 -12.40 -20.10 -11.57
N ALA A 183 -13.45 -20.79 -11.99
CA ALA A 183 -13.93 -21.99 -11.32
C ALA A 183 -13.05 -23.24 -11.57
N GLY A 184 -12.95 -24.10 -10.54
CA GLY A 184 -12.06 -25.28 -10.47
C GLY A 184 -10.79 -25.02 -9.65
N ASP A 185 -9.68 -25.72 -9.94
CA ASP A 185 -8.40 -25.57 -9.21
C ASP A 185 -7.83 -24.13 -9.22
N ALA A 186 -8.21 -23.32 -10.21
CA ALA A 186 -7.86 -21.90 -10.29
C ALA A 186 -8.60 -21.03 -9.27
N ALA A 187 -9.77 -21.45 -8.78
CA ALA A 187 -10.50 -20.77 -7.72
C ALA A 187 -9.68 -20.84 -6.43
N TYR A 188 -9.16 -22.02 -6.08
CA TYR A 188 -8.31 -22.20 -4.89
C TYR A 188 -7.07 -21.30 -4.92
N GLN A 189 -6.46 -21.09 -6.09
CA GLN A 189 -5.31 -20.20 -6.25
C GLN A 189 -5.65 -18.71 -6.25
N LEU A 190 -6.90 -18.34 -6.57
CA LEU A 190 -7.40 -16.97 -6.49
C LEU A 190 -7.99 -16.64 -5.12
N PHE A 191 -8.43 -17.66 -4.39
CA PHE A 191 -9.01 -17.60 -3.05
C PHE A 191 -8.11 -18.28 -2.02
N ASP A 192 -6.81 -17.94 -2.04
CA ASP A 192 -5.78 -18.28 -1.05
C ASP A 192 -6.24 -18.15 0.43
N GLY A 193 -7.37 -17.50 0.68
CA GLY A 193 -7.98 -17.36 2.00
C GLY A 193 -8.64 -18.62 2.57
N TYR A 194 -9.05 -19.62 1.79
CA TYR A 194 -9.80 -20.74 2.39
C TYR A 194 -8.92 -21.68 3.24
N ASP A 195 -7.76 -22.07 2.73
CA ASP A 195 -6.76 -22.82 3.52
C ASP A 195 -6.28 -21.99 4.73
N GLN A 196 -6.29 -20.66 4.59
CA GLN A 196 -5.96 -19.75 5.69
C GLN A 196 -7.08 -19.71 6.75
N LEU A 197 -8.37 -19.77 6.38
CA LEU A 197 -9.48 -19.90 7.34
C LEU A 197 -9.39 -21.21 8.13
N ASP A 198 -9.05 -22.31 7.46
CA ASP A 198 -8.81 -23.58 8.15
C ASP A 198 -7.60 -23.52 9.08
N ALA A 199 -6.56 -22.78 8.70
CA ALA A 199 -5.38 -22.54 9.52
C ALA A 199 -5.61 -21.60 10.73
N LEU A 200 -6.68 -20.79 10.75
CA LEU A 200 -7.00 -19.92 11.91
C LEU A 200 -7.37 -20.73 13.17
N GLY A 201 -7.59 -22.04 13.05
CA GLY A 201 -7.98 -22.90 14.15
C GLY A 201 -9.47 -22.76 14.50
N THR A 202 -10.02 -23.78 15.17
CA THR A 202 -11.45 -23.82 15.52
C THR A 202 -11.85 -22.74 16.53
N GLU A 203 -10.94 -22.39 17.45
CA GLU A 203 -11.16 -21.38 18.48
C GLU A 203 -11.42 -19.99 17.88
N VAL A 204 -10.48 -19.47 17.07
CA VAL A 204 -10.62 -18.15 16.42
C VAL A 204 -11.90 -18.10 15.59
N ARG A 205 -12.19 -19.16 14.82
CA ARG A 205 -13.41 -19.25 14.00
C ARG A 205 -14.69 -19.17 14.82
N SER A 206 -14.71 -19.82 16.00
CA SER A 206 -15.88 -19.81 16.88
C SER A 206 -16.14 -18.43 17.52
N CYS A 207 -15.11 -17.59 17.63
CA CYS A 207 -15.19 -16.26 18.20
C CYS A 207 -15.47 -15.15 17.17
N ILE A 208 -15.47 -15.45 15.86
CA ILE A 208 -15.74 -14.42 14.83
C ILE A 208 -17.13 -13.81 15.06
N GLY A 209 -17.19 -12.48 15.10
CA GLY A 209 -18.43 -11.74 15.37
C GLY A 209 -18.81 -11.66 16.85
N GLN A 210 -17.99 -12.19 17.76
CA GLN A 210 -18.17 -12.08 19.20
C GLN A 210 -17.24 -11.03 19.79
N ALA A 211 -17.66 -10.44 20.92
CA ALA A 211 -16.78 -9.61 21.73
C ALA A 211 -15.69 -10.48 22.36
N VAL A 212 -14.44 -10.04 22.29
CA VAL A 212 -13.29 -10.75 22.85
C VAL A 212 -12.61 -9.92 23.93
N SER A 213 -12.03 -10.59 24.94
CA SER A 213 -11.27 -9.91 25.99
C SER A 213 -9.92 -9.45 25.45
N PHE A 214 -9.90 -8.26 24.83
CA PHE A 214 -8.70 -7.58 24.35
C PHE A 214 -8.41 -6.28 25.15
N CYS A 215 -9.26 -5.98 26.14
CA CYS A 215 -9.19 -4.75 26.93
C CYS A 215 -7.90 -4.65 27.74
N ASP A 216 -7.37 -5.77 28.26
CA ASP A 216 -6.16 -5.78 29.08
C ASP A 216 -4.92 -5.46 28.25
N GLN A 217 -4.78 -6.05 27.06
CA GLN A 217 -3.70 -5.76 26.12
C GLN A 217 -3.72 -4.28 25.70
N LEU A 218 -4.90 -3.75 25.35
CA LEU A 218 -5.07 -2.33 25.03
C LEU A 218 -4.75 -1.42 26.21
N ALA A 219 -5.17 -1.77 27.43
CA ALA A 219 -4.87 -0.99 28.62
C ALA A 219 -3.36 -0.94 28.88
N VAL A 220 -2.67 -2.07 28.75
CA VAL A 220 -1.20 -2.14 28.87
C VAL A 220 -0.52 -1.27 27.80
N MET A 221 -0.99 -1.33 26.56
CA MET A 221 -0.43 -0.51 25.48
C MET A 221 -0.67 0.98 25.73
N ASN A 222 -1.90 1.38 26.05
CA ASN A 222 -2.28 2.77 26.30
C ASN A 222 -1.56 3.37 27.53
N ALA A 223 -1.28 2.56 28.55
CA ALA A 223 -0.56 2.99 29.74
C ALA A 223 0.90 3.40 29.47
N SER A 224 1.45 3.10 28.29
CA SER A 224 2.77 3.58 27.88
C SER A 224 2.80 5.06 27.48
N GLY A 225 1.64 5.70 27.31
CA GLY A 225 1.52 7.06 26.75
C GLY A 225 1.62 7.11 25.23
N ILE A 226 1.71 5.96 24.55
CA ILE A 226 1.77 5.82 23.08
C ILE A 226 0.72 6.67 22.37
N GLY A 227 1.08 7.17 21.20
CA GLY A 227 0.14 7.67 20.22
C GLY A 227 0.83 8.24 19.00
N TYR A 228 0.02 8.57 18.00
CA TYR A 228 0.47 8.96 16.67
C TYR A 228 -0.56 9.90 16.03
N LYS A 229 -0.11 10.91 15.28
CA LYS A 229 -1.01 11.87 14.58
C LYS A 229 -2.05 12.56 15.47
N GLY A 230 -1.72 12.79 16.74
CA GLY A 230 -2.65 13.39 17.70
C GLY A 230 -3.65 12.40 18.32
N TYR A 231 -3.65 11.12 17.91
CA TYR A 231 -4.42 10.10 18.62
C TYR A 231 -3.79 9.80 19.98
N GLN A 232 -4.63 9.71 21.00
CA GLN A 232 -4.26 9.23 22.31
C GLN A 232 -4.38 7.70 22.35
N GLY A 233 -3.31 7.03 22.78
CA GLY A 233 -3.26 5.58 22.83
C GLY A 233 -2.99 4.92 21.47
N VAL A 234 -3.35 3.64 21.39
CA VAL A 234 -3.28 2.82 20.18
C VAL A 234 -4.08 3.46 19.04
N SER A 235 -3.40 3.74 17.93
CA SER A 235 -3.96 4.45 16.76
C SER A 235 -4.17 3.54 15.54
N TRP A 236 -4.26 2.23 15.77
CA TRP A 236 -4.41 1.19 14.76
C TRP A 236 -5.41 0.13 15.26
N LEU A 237 -5.92 -0.70 14.34
CA LEU A 237 -6.71 -1.86 14.71
C LEU A 237 -5.78 -3.01 15.14
N PRO A 238 -5.83 -3.51 16.38
CA PRO A 238 -4.93 -4.55 16.81
C PRO A 238 -5.30 -5.90 16.20
N GLY A 239 -4.29 -6.68 15.80
CA GLY A 239 -4.48 -8.10 15.48
C GLY A 239 -4.97 -8.90 16.69
N TYR A 240 -5.73 -9.97 16.46
CA TYR A 240 -6.16 -10.84 17.57
C TYR A 240 -4.96 -11.51 18.27
N GLY A 241 -3.88 -11.76 17.54
CA GLY A 241 -2.61 -12.27 18.05
C GLY A 241 -1.45 -11.76 17.21
N SER A 242 -0.25 -12.29 17.45
CA SER A 242 0.91 -12.03 16.59
C SER A 242 0.75 -12.70 15.23
N PHE A 243 1.16 -12.03 14.16
CA PHE A 243 1.28 -12.63 12.83
C PHE A 243 2.46 -13.61 12.80
N LYS A 244 2.33 -14.68 12.01
CA LYS A 244 3.33 -15.75 11.93
C LYS A 244 3.91 -15.82 10.52
N LEU A 245 5.24 -15.73 10.38
CA LEU A 245 5.94 -16.10 9.14
C LEU A 245 7.01 -17.17 9.42
N PRO A 246 7.44 -17.93 8.41
CA PRO A 246 8.47 -18.94 8.59
C PRO A 246 9.83 -18.34 8.99
N VAL A 247 10.63 -19.08 9.78
CA VAL A 247 12.01 -18.70 10.15
C VAL A 247 12.90 -18.33 8.94
N HIS A 248 12.70 -18.99 7.79
CA HIS A 248 13.49 -18.65 6.59
C HIS A 248 13.25 -17.21 6.10
N PHE A 249 12.07 -16.63 6.36
CA PHE A 249 11.79 -15.23 6.05
C PHE A 249 12.65 -14.29 6.91
N ARG A 250 12.82 -14.60 8.20
CA ARG A 250 13.74 -13.87 9.10
C ARG A 250 15.17 -13.86 8.56
N ASN A 251 15.65 -15.02 8.08
CA ASN A 251 16.99 -15.12 7.52
C ASN A 251 17.13 -14.27 6.24
N LYS A 252 16.09 -14.23 5.39
CA LYS A 252 16.05 -13.35 4.21
C LYS A 252 16.05 -11.86 4.60
N LEU A 253 15.40 -11.47 5.71
CA LEU A 253 15.46 -10.09 6.23
C LEU A 253 16.87 -9.70 6.70
N VAL A 254 17.61 -10.60 7.34
CA VAL A 254 19.00 -10.33 7.74
C VAL A 254 19.91 -10.22 6.51
N ALA A 255 19.78 -11.13 5.55
CA ALA A 255 20.52 -11.06 4.29
C ALA A 255 20.23 -9.76 3.52
N LEU A 256 18.96 -9.35 3.49
CA LEU A 256 18.54 -8.05 2.96
C LEU A 256 19.26 -6.90 3.67
N GLY A 257 19.29 -6.90 5.00
CA GLY A 257 19.98 -5.86 5.77
C GLY A 257 21.46 -5.74 5.43
N ASN A 258 22.18 -6.86 5.37
CA ASN A 258 23.59 -6.87 4.97
C ASN A 258 23.78 -6.27 3.57
N ALA A 259 22.94 -6.66 2.61
CA ALA A 259 23.06 -6.19 1.24
C ALA A 259 22.71 -4.69 1.11
N VAL A 260 21.70 -4.21 1.83
CA VAL A 260 21.32 -2.79 1.85
C VAL A 260 22.41 -1.93 2.51
N PHE A 261 23.00 -2.40 3.60
CA PHE A 261 24.13 -1.71 4.23
C PHE A 261 25.32 -1.58 3.28
N LEU A 262 25.63 -2.62 2.49
CA LEU A 262 26.64 -2.53 1.43
C LEU A 262 26.27 -1.53 0.34
N LEU A 263 24.98 -1.37 -0.01
CA LEU A 263 24.54 -0.34 -0.96
C LEU A 263 24.80 1.07 -0.42
N TYR A 264 24.51 1.32 0.86
CA TYR A 264 24.83 2.59 1.52
C TYR A 264 26.35 2.85 1.54
N ASP A 265 27.14 1.85 1.91
CA ASP A 265 28.60 1.99 1.97
C ASP A 265 29.19 2.23 0.56
N ALA A 266 28.69 1.55 -0.47
CA ALA A 266 29.08 1.77 -1.85
C ALA A 266 28.74 3.19 -2.31
N ALA A 267 27.55 3.68 -1.97
CA ALA A 267 27.12 5.04 -2.32
C ALA A 267 28.02 6.09 -1.66
N ALA A 268 28.32 5.94 -0.38
CA ALA A 268 29.21 6.84 0.35
C ALA A 268 30.64 6.83 -0.22
N GLU A 269 31.18 5.64 -0.47
CA GLU A 269 32.56 5.49 -0.95
C GLU A 269 32.76 6.01 -2.38
N LEU A 270 31.76 5.86 -3.24
CA LEU A 270 31.85 6.25 -4.66
C LEU A 270 31.34 7.67 -4.92
N PHE A 271 30.62 8.32 -4.00
CA PHE A 271 30.16 9.69 -4.19
C PHE A 271 31.35 10.64 -4.38
N GLY A 272 31.29 11.46 -5.43
CA GLY A 272 32.39 12.33 -5.86
C GLY A 272 33.50 11.63 -6.66
N LYS A 273 33.60 10.30 -6.62
CA LYS A 273 34.57 9.50 -7.39
C LYS A 273 33.97 8.94 -8.67
N ASP A 274 32.72 8.50 -8.63
CA ASP A 274 31.96 8.03 -9.79
C ASP A 274 30.99 9.13 -10.28
N PRO A 275 31.13 9.61 -11.53
CA PRO A 275 30.33 10.72 -12.04
C PRO A 275 28.85 10.34 -12.24
N GLU A 276 28.54 9.08 -12.58
CA GLU A 276 27.17 8.62 -12.80
C GLU A 276 26.39 8.57 -11.49
N LEU A 277 26.98 7.98 -10.45
CA LEU A 277 26.41 7.95 -9.11
C LEU A 277 26.25 9.36 -8.54
N THR A 278 27.28 10.19 -8.68
CA THR A 278 27.24 11.57 -8.20
C THR A 278 26.13 12.35 -8.88
N ALA A 279 25.95 12.20 -10.20
CA ALA A 279 24.88 12.83 -10.95
C ALA A 279 23.49 12.28 -10.57
N LEU A 280 23.37 10.97 -10.34
CA LEU A 280 22.15 10.32 -9.90
C LEU A 280 21.70 10.90 -8.54
N LEU A 281 22.58 10.88 -7.54
CA LEU A 281 22.26 11.32 -6.18
C LEU A 281 22.09 12.85 -6.08
N ASN A 282 22.73 13.65 -6.94
CA ASN A 282 22.49 15.10 -6.99
C ASN A 282 21.28 15.52 -7.83
N HIS A 283 20.59 14.58 -8.49
CA HIS A 283 19.54 14.93 -9.45
C HIS A 283 18.43 15.76 -8.80
N LYS A 284 18.29 17.02 -9.22
CA LYS A 284 17.33 17.99 -8.67
C LYS A 284 17.45 18.19 -7.15
N ARG A 285 18.65 18.01 -6.58
CA ARG A 285 18.94 18.48 -5.23
C ARG A 285 18.86 20.01 -5.22
N PRO A 286 17.97 20.62 -4.43
CA PRO A 286 17.92 22.08 -4.33
C PRO A 286 19.17 22.62 -3.63
N GLU A 287 19.61 23.82 -4.00
CA GLU A 287 20.83 24.46 -3.46
C GLU A 287 20.82 24.62 -1.94
N ARG A 288 19.63 24.78 -1.34
CA ARG A 288 19.45 24.89 0.12
C ARG A 288 19.91 23.64 0.89
N ILE A 289 19.97 22.48 0.23
CA ILE A 289 20.39 21.22 0.82
C ILE A 289 21.86 21.03 0.51
N PRO A 290 22.79 21.16 1.46
CA PRO A 290 24.21 20.97 1.18
C PRO A 290 24.51 19.49 0.83
N PRO A 291 25.47 19.20 -0.08
CA PRO A 291 25.79 17.84 -0.51
C PRO A 291 26.72 17.17 0.52
N ILE A 292 26.33 17.19 1.78
CA ILE A 292 27.15 16.64 2.87
C ILE A 292 27.13 15.11 2.75
N VAL A 293 28.32 14.52 2.71
CA VAL A 293 28.56 13.07 2.77
C VAL A 293 29.76 12.90 3.69
N CYS A 294 29.48 12.62 4.97
CA CYS A 294 30.52 12.52 5.98
C CYS A 294 31.01 11.10 6.20
N ASP A 295 32.24 11.00 6.71
CA ASP A 295 32.80 9.75 7.19
C ASP A 295 31.87 9.12 8.24
N GLY A 296 31.77 7.79 8.17
CA GLY A 296 30.88 7.00 9.01
C GLY A 296 30.03 6.05 8.19
N ARG A 297 29.08 5.39 8.84
CA ARG A 297 28.24 4.36 8.23
C ARG A 297 26.77 4.56 8.59
N VAL A 298 25.91 3.92 7.81
CA VAL A 298 24.50 3.74 8.17
C VAL A 298 24.42 2.55 9.13
N ASP A 299 24.02 2.82 10.36
CA ASP A 299 23.95 1.87 11.47
C ASP A 299 22.54 1.34 11.69
N ILE A 300 21.50 2.04 11.23
CA ILE A 300 20.12 1.57 11.36
C ILE A 300 19.32 1.88 10.12
N ILE A 301 18.48 0.93 9.71
CA ILE A 301 17.46 1.14 8.68
C ILE A 301 16.16 0.47 9.10
N ARG A 302 15.04 0.98 8.59
CA ARG A 302 13.73 0.32 8.69
C ARG A 302 13.04 0.26 7.34
N PRO A 303 13.48 -0.63 6.42
CA PRO A 303 12.90 -0.67 5.09
C PRO A 303 11.40 -0.99 5.12
N ASP A 304 10.62 -0.41 4.21
CA ASP A 304 9.23 -0.81 4.02
C ASP A 304 9.18 -2.07 3.15
N VAL A 305 8.98 -3.22 3.79
CA VAL A 305 9.01 -4.54 3.15
C VAL A 305 7.60 -5.02 2.84
N VAL A 306 7.37 -5.42 1.60
CA VAL A 306 6.19 -6.20 1.20
C VAL A 306 6.56 -7.68 1.23
N VAL A 307 5.68 -8.53 1.78
CA VAL A 307 5.81 -9.98 1.73
C VAL A 307 5.36 -10.45 0.34
N VAL A 308 6.23 -11.14 -0.38
CA VAL A 308 5.90 -11.74 -1.69
C VAL A 308 5.97 -13.26 -1.57
N ARG A 309 4.98 -13.95 -2.12
CA ARG A 309 4.98 -15.41 -2.26
C ARG A 309 5.64 -15.78 -3.58
N ASP A 310 6.70 -16.57 -3.52
CA ASP A 310 7.41 -17.10 -4.68
C ASP A 310 6.64 -18.27 -5.31
N PRO A 311 6.92 -18.64 -6.58
CA PRO A 311 6.26 -19.78 -7.24
C PRO A 311 6.44 -21.12 -6.53
N ASP A 312 7.53 -21.27 -5.76
CA ASP A 312 7.80 -22.44 -4.92
C ASP A 312 7.02 -22.44 -3.59
N GLY A 313 6.16 -21.45 -3.37
CA GLY A 313 5.34 -21.31 -2.17
C GLY A 313 6.06 -20.67 -0.99
N THR A 314 7.37 -20.39 -1.08
CA THR A 314 8.12 -19.70 -0.02
C THR A 314 7.82 -18.20 -0.02
N TYR A 315 8.18 -17.52 1.07
CA TYR A 315 8.03 -16.07 1.16
C TYR A 315 9.39 -15.38 1.01
N ARG A 316 9.40 -14.22 0.34
CA ARG A 316 10.56 -13.32 0.28
C ARG A 316 10.19 -11.89 0.61
N PRO A 317 11.10 -11.12 1.22
CA PRO A 317 10.90 -9.70 1.45
C PRO A 317 11.17 -8.92 0.16
N VAL A 318 10.36 -7.91 -0.12
CA VAL A 318 10.64 -6.92 -1.16
C VAL A 318 10.53 -5.51 -0.60
N VAL A 319 11.66 -4.81 -0.54
CA VAL A 319 11.80 -3.42 -0.12
C VAL A 319 11.21 -2.50 -1.17
N THR A 320 10.23 -1.71 -0.75
CA THR A 320 9.59 -0.67 -1.57
C THR A 320 10.10 0.73 -1.25
N GLU A 321 10.79 0.88 -0.11
CA GLU A 321 11.36 2.13 0.40
C GLU A 321 12.47 1.82 1.40
N LEU A 322 13.57 2.59 1.33
CA LEU A 322 14.62 2.59 2.34
C LEU A 322 14.39 3.77 3.27
N GLU A 323 14.31 3.52 4.57
CA GLU A 323 14.10 4.55 5.59
C GLU A 323 15.28 4.53 6.57
N SER A 324 16.01 5.65 6.63
CA SER A 324 17.18 5.88 7.49
C SER A 324 16.90 6.85 8.64
N ALA A 325 15.70 7.46 8.69
CA ALA A 325 15.20 8.19 9.85
C ALA A 325 13.92 7.51 10.40
N PRO A 326 13.97 6.23 10.77
CA PRO A 326 12.75 5.48 11.03
C PRO A 326 12.06 5.84 12.36
N ALA A 327 10.75 6.03 12.28
CA ALA A 327 9.80 6.01 13.40
C ALA A 327 9.39 4.56 13.79
N GLY A 328 8.44 4.40 14.68
CA GLY A 328 7.78 3.13 15.01
C GLY A 328 8.50 2.28 16.07
N HIS A 329 9.59 2.77 16.66
CA HIS A 329 10.29 2.03 17.72
C HIS A 329 9.40 1.83 18.95
N GLY A 330 8.68 2.89 19.34
CA GLY A 330 7.75 2.85 20.46
C GLY A 330 6.52 2.06 20.12
N MET A 331 6.01 2.15 18.89
CA MET A 331 4.91 1.29 18.44
C MET A 331 5.27 -0.19 18.56
N THR A 332 6.42 -0.62 18.03
CA THR A 332 6.89 -2.01 18.12
C THR A 332 7.06 -2.46 19.57
N ASP A 333 7.73 -1.65 20.40
CA ASP A 333 7.96 -1.97 21.81
C ASP A 333 6.65 -2.11 22.61
N VAL A 334 5.72 -1.17 22.40
CA VAL A 334 4.42 -1.15 23.07
C VAL A 334 3.56 -2.31 22.61
N MET A 335 3.56 -2.64 21.31
CA MET A 335 2.90 -3.85 20.82
C MET A 335 3.49 -5.10 21.48
N HIS A 336 4.81 -5.26 21.54
CA HIS A 336 5.39 -6.43 22.20
C HIS A 336 4.97 -6.53 23.66
N ARG A 337 4.92 -5.41 24.38
CA ARG A 337 4.40 -5.38 25.75
C ARG A 337 2.92 -5.79 25.83
N GLY A 338 2.08 -5.29 24.93
CA GLY A 338 0.65 -5.61 24.89
C GLY A 338 0.36 -7.08 24.60
N TYR A 339 1.17 -7.72 23.77
CA TYR A 339 1.03 -9.13 23.39
C TYR A 339 1.89 -10.09 24.24
N ASP A 340 2.52 -9.60 25.30
CA ASP A 340 3.42 -10.37 26.17
C ASP A 340 4.55 -11.09 25.40
N LEU A 341 5.17 -10.36 24.47
CA LEU A 341 6.27 -10.83 23.63
C LEU A 341 7.62 -10.28 24.10
N PRO A 342 8.74 -10.96 23.77
CA PRO A 342 10.08 -10.45 24.04
C PRO A 342 10.34 -9.07 23.43
N ARG A 343 10.94 -8.17 24.22
CA ARG A 343 11.24 -6.78 23.83
C ARG A 343 12.60 -6.66 23.12
N GLY A 344 12.83 -7.49 22.11
CA GLY A 344 14.13 -7.63 21.44
C GLY A 344 14.67 -6.33 20.81
N THR A 345 13.81 -5.46 20.28
CA THR A 345 14.23 -4.15 19.76
C THR A 345 14.89 -3.30 20.85
N LEU A 346 14.29 -3.25 22.03
CA LEU A 346 14.80 -2.49 23.17
C LEU A 346 16.16 -3.04 23.63
N ASP A 347 16.28 -4.37 23.75
CA ASP A 347 17.51 -5.02 24.21
C ASP A 347 18.67 -4.82 23.21
N GLU A 348 18.41 -4.88 21.90
CA GLU A 348 19.41 -4.61 20.86
C GLU A 348 19.86 -3.14 20.87
N PHE A 349 18.95 -2.20 21.13
CA PHE A 349 19.32 -0.79 21.28
C PHE A 349 20.18 -0.55 22.53
N VAL A 350 19.81 -1.11 23.68
CA VAL A 350 20.62 -1.00 24.91
C VAL A 350 22.04 -1.54 24.67
N SER A 351 22.15 -2.67 23.97
CA SER A 351 23.43 -3.26 23.56
C SER A 351 24.21 -2.32 22.63
N TYR A 352 23.57 -1.78 21.58
CA TYR A 352 24.19 -0.84 20.65
C TYR A 352 24.69 0.43 21.34
N LEU A 353 23.91 0.98 22.27
CA LEU A 353 24.27 2.20 23.01
C LEU A 353 25.47 1.96 23.93
N CYS A 354 25.61 0.76 24.49
CA CYS A 354 26.78 0.35 25.28
C CYS A 354 27.10 1.35 26.40
N GLY A 355 26.07 1.79 27.13
CA GLY A 355 26.18 2.75 28.23
C GLY A 355 26.33 4.22 27.82
N ARG A 356 26.39 4.54 26.52
CA ARG A 356 26.35 5.93 26.03
C ARG A 356 24.95 6.52 26.16
N SER A 357 24.88 7.84 26.33
CA SER A 357 23.61 8.56 26.25
C SER A 357 23.02 8.49 24.85
N TYR A 358 21.70 8.62 24.76
CA TYR A 358 20.96 8.60 23.49
C TYR A 358 20.12 9.87 23.33
N ILE A 359 20.37 10.60 22.25
CA ILE A 359 19.67 11.85 21.95
C ILE A 359 18.94 11.68 20.63
N VAL A 360 17.62 11.81 20.66
CA VAL A 360 16.83 11.98 19.43
C VAL A 360 16.73 13.47 19.14
N LEU A 361 17.43 13.95 18.11
CA LEU A 361 17.25 15.31 17.61
C LEU A 361 16.18 15.30 16.54
N ALA A 362 15.00 15.80 16.87
CA ALA A 362 13.81 15.77 16.03
C ALA A 362 13.47 17.16 15.47
N THR A 363 12.94 17.19 14.25
CA THR A 363 12.35 18.43 13.71
C THR A 363 10.87 18.51 14.07
N TRP A 364 10.35 19.72 14.28
CA TRP A 364 8.95 19.92 14.67
C TRP A 364 7.96 19.43 13.60
N GLN A 365 8.37 19.35 12.33
CA GLN A 365 7.58 18.80 11.23
C GLN A 365 7.22 17.31 11.44
N TRP A 366 7.96 16.61 12.31
CA TRP A 366 7.76 15.21 12.67
C TRP A 366 7.11 15.03 14.05
N SER A 367 6.52 16.09 14.61
CA SER A 367 5.86 16.06 15.92
C SER A 367 4.69 15.07 15.99
N GLU A 368 4.14 14.61 14.86
CA GLU A 368 3.12 13.56 14.84
C GLU A 368 3.60 12.21 15.43
N TYR A 369 4.91 12.01 15.57
CA TYR A 369 5.54 10.83 16.19
C TYR A 369 6.04 11.05 17.62
N VAL A 370 5.85 12.24 18.20
CA VAL A 370 6.42 12.59 19.51
C VAL A 370 6.11 11.55 20.59
N PHE A 371 4.87 11.07 20.67
CA PHE A 371 4.42 10.17 21.73
C PHE A 371 4.88 8.73 21.49
N GLU A 372 5.10 8.32 20.25
CA GLU A 372 5.71 7.01 19.98
C GLU A 372 7.19 7.01 20.29
N GLN A 373 7.91 8.05 19.89
CA GLN A 373 9.32 8.18 20.26
C GLN A 373 9.49 8.32 21.77
N ALA A 374 8.65 9.11 22.43
CA ALA A 374 8.73 9.29 23.88
C ALA A 374 8.42 8.00 24.66
N ALA A 375 7.48 7.17 24.19
CA ALA A 375 7.24 5.85 24.76
C ALA A 375 8.48 4.94 24.66
N PHE A 376 9.18 4.96 23.53
CA PHE A 376 10.44 4.22 23.37
C PHE A 376 11.56 4.75 24.26
N ILE A 377 11.69 6.08 24.37
CA ILE A 377 12.70 6.72 25.25
C ILE A 377 12.40 6.40 26.72
N ALA A 378 11.14 6.43 27.15
CA ALA A 378 10.75 6.00 28.49
C ALA A 378 11.15 4.54 28.75
N ALA A 379 10.96 3.65 27.78
CA ALA A 379 11.38 2.26 27.87
C ALA A 379 12.91 2.11 28.00
N LEU A 380 13.70 2.87 27.24
CA LEU A 380 15.17 2.90 27.36
C LEU A 380 15.61 3.40 28.73
N ARG A 381 14.97 4.46 29.25
CA ARG A 381 15.27 5.00 30.58
C ARG A 381 14.96 4.01 31.70
N GLN A 382 13.90 3.20 31.56
CA GLN A 382 13.62 2.10 32.50
C GLN A 382 14.71 1.02 32.48
N ARG A 383 15.51 0.92 31.40
CA ARG A 383 16.70 0.06 31.31
C ARG A 383 17.99 0.76 31.73
N GLY A 384 17.91 1.96 32.29
CA GLY A 384 19.05 2.72 32.80
C GLY A 384 19.82 3.51 31.74
N VAL A 385 19.28 3.67 30.53
CA VAL A 385 19.87 4.52 29.49
C VAL A 385 19.54 5.99 29.77
N ASP A 386 20.56 6.86 29.74
CA ASP A 386 20.33 8.31 29.70
C ASP A 386 19.86 8.71 28.29
N ALA A 387 18.54 8.72 28.10
CA ALA A 387 17.90 8.99 26.82
C ALA A 387 16.94 10.19 26.88
N ARG A 388 16.91 11.00 25.82
CA ARG A 388 16.03 12.18 25.68
C ARG A 388 15.68 12.52 24.23
N ILE A 389 14.63 13.31 24.04
CA ILE A 389 14.22 13.89 22.76
C ILE A 389 14.40 15.40 22.84
N ILE A 390 15.05 15.98 21.83
CA ILE A 390 15.19 17.41 21.67
C ILE A 390 14.55 17.80 20.33
N PHE A 391 13.53 18.65 20.37
CA PHE A 391 12.99 19.28 19.17
C PHE A 391 13.74 20.56 18.82
N ASP A 392 13.84 20.83 17.52
CA ASP A 392 14.42 22.05 16.94
C ASP A 392 13.60 23.34 17.19
N ARG A 393 12.44 23.21 17.85
CA ARG A 393 11.56 24.32 18.24
C ARG A 393 11.04 24.09 19.65
N SER A 394 10.60 25.17 20.32
CA SER A 394 9.98 25.06 21.64
C SER A 394 8.72 24.20 21.60
N LEU A 395 8.44 23.48 22.70
CA LEU A 395 7.22 22.67 22.80
C LEU A 395 5.95 23.51 22.68
N THR A 396 5.98 24.78 23.13
CA THR A 396 4.90 25.75 22.93
C THR A 396 4.67 26.05 21.45
N TYR A 397 5.72 26.28 20.68
CA TYR A 397 5.59 26.48 19.23
C TYR A 397 4.96 25.26 18.57
N ILE A 398 5.41 24.06 18.92
CA ILE A 398 4.85 22.80 18.39
C ILE A 398 3.37 22.70 18.72
N HIS A 399 3.01 22.93 19.98
CA HIS A 399 1.63 22.94 20.44
C HIS A 399 0.74 23.90 19.63
N GLU A 400 1.21 25.12 19.38
CA GLU A 400 0.49 26.10 18.56
C GLU A 400 0.35 25.69 17.09
N GLN A 401 1.34 24.99 16.52
CA GLN A 401 1.28 24.51 15.15
C GLN A 401 0.32 23.33 14.98
N ILE A 402 0.11 22.51 16.01
CA ILE A 402 -0.78 21.35 15.92
C ILE A 402 -2.24 21.67 16.24
N GLN A 403 -2.53 22.82 16.86
CA GLN A 403 -3.91 23.18 17.18
C GLN A 403 -4.73 23.33 15.90
N PRO A 404 -6.00 22.86 15.90
CA PRO A 404 -6.89 23.08 14.77
C PRO A 404 -7.02 24.59 14.51
N ARG A 405 -6.51 25.04 13.37
CA ARG A 405 -6.87 26.36 12.85
C ARG A 405 -8.26 26.21 12.23
N GLY A 406 -9.19 27.10 12.56
CA GLY A 406 -10.63 26.99 12.27
C GLY A 406 -11.02 26.92 10.79
N ASP A 407 -10.04 26.85 9.90
CA ASP A 407 -10.12 26.73 8.44
C ASP A 407 -10.02 25.27 7.93
N GLY A 408 -9.91 24.27 8.81
CA GLY A 408 -10.03 22.85 8.44
C GLY A 408 -8.87 22.26 7.63
N ASP A 409 -7.96 23.10 7.12
CA ASP A 409 -6.97 22.76 6.09
C ASP A 409 -5.52 22.62 6.58
N ARG A 410 -5.22 22.91 7.86
CA ARG A 410 -3.90 22.62 8.45
C ARG A 410 -3.99 21.60 9.57
N LYS A 411 -4.49 20.45 9.16
CA LYS A 411 -4.30 19.16 9.80
C LYS A 411 -2.89 18.69 9.43
N LEU A 412 -2.05 18.26 10.38
CA LEU A 412 -0.71 17.73 10.14
C LEU A 412 -0.81 16.50 9.20
N GLY A 413 -0.77 16.75 7.89
CA GLY A 413 -1.08 15.74 6.89
C GLY A 413 -2.57 15.38 6.81
N TRP A 414 -2.95 14.75 5.70
CA TRP A 414 -4.28 14.16 5.52
C TRP A 414 -4.58 13.18 6.66
N HIS A 415 -5.58 13.49 7.49
CA HIS A 415 -6.07 12.58 8.55
C HIS A 415 -7.29 11.83 8.02
N PRO A 416 -7.21 10.50 7.86
CA PRO A 416 -8.41 9.71 7.72
C PRO A 416 -9.19 9.76 9.04
N PRO A 417 -10.54 9.75 9.01
CA PRO A 417 -11.34 9.53 10.21
C PRO A 417 -10.88 8.23 10.88
N HIS A 418 -10.64 8.28 12.19
CA HIS A 418 -10.29 7.10 12.97
C HIS A 418 -11.52 6.58 13.72
N PRO A 419 -11.72 5.26 13.83
CA PRO A 419 -12.94 4.67 14.41
C PRO A 419 -13.24 5.10 15.85
N THR A 420 -12.21 5.46 16.63
CA THR A 420 -12.34 5.69 18.08
C THR A 420 -12.53 7.15 18.51
N ASP A 421 -12.50 8.11 17.58
CA ASP A 421 -12.58 9.57 17.86
C ASP A 421 -11.66 10.09 18.99
N ALA A 422 -10.54 9.38 19.25
CA ALA A 422 -9.64 9.62 20.37
C ALA A 422 -8.57 10.71 20.12
N TRP A 423 -8.93 11.75 19.35
CA TRP A 423 -8.00 12.82 19.03
C TRP A 423 -7.83 13.74 20.24
N ASN A 424 -6.60 13.89 20.71
CA ASN A 424 -6.22 14.86 21.73
C ASN A 424 -5.22 15.88 21.15
N THR A 425 -5.66 17.12 20.96
CA THR A 425 -4.81 18.24 20.48
C THR A 425 -4.08 18.97 21.61
N ASP A 426 -4.35 18.65 22.88
CA ASP A 426 -3.64 19.23 24.02
C ASP A 426 -2.26 18.56 24.19
N PHE A 427 -1.34 18.89 23.30
CA PHE A 427 -0.01 18.29 23.28
C PHE A 427 0.80 18.57 24.56
N LEU A 428 0.74 19.78 25.11
CA LEU A 428 1.50 20.11 26.33
C LEU A 428 0.89 19.43 27.55
N GLY A 429 -0.45 19.49 27.69
CA GLY A 429 -1.12 18.78 28.78
C GLY A 429 -0.89 17.28 28.70
N ARG A 430 -0.85 16.70 27.49
CA ARG A 430 -0.54 15.29 27.32
C ARG A 430 0.91 14.95 27.68
N ILE A 431 1.90 15.75 27.25
CA ILE A 431 3.31 15.57 27.63
C ILE A 431 3.46 15.58 29.16
N ALA A 432 2.79 16.51 29.85
CA ALA A 432 2.80 16.57 31.31
C ALA A 432 2.08 15.39 31.97
N ALA A 433 0.89 15.01 31.47
CA ALA A 433 0.11 13.91 32.03
C ALA A 433 0.80 12.54 31.89
N THR A 434 1.63 12.35 30.86
CA THR A 434 2.43 11.13 30.68
C THR A 434 3.79 11.18 31.39
N GLY A 435 4.16 12.33 31.99
CA GLY A 435 5.48 12.54 32.60
C GLY A 435 6.63 12.62 31.60
N PHE A 436 6.33 12.88 30.33
CA PHE A 436 7.32 12.96 29.25
C PHE A 436 8.09 14.28 29.26
N ASP A 437 7.60 15.29 29.97
CA ASP A 437 8.27 16.57 30.23
C ASP A 437 9.65 16.42 30.89
N SER A 438 9.91 15.28 31.55
CA SER A 438 11.21 14.97 32.16
C SER A 438 12.33 14.62 31.17
N PHE A 439 12.02 14.37 29.88
CA PHE A 439 13.01 14.00 28.87
C PHE A 439 12.63 14.40 27.43
N VAL A 440 11.50 15.06 27.21
CA VAL A 440 11.10 15.65 25.94
C VAL A 440 11.22 17.16 26.06
N GLU A 441 12.13 17.72 25.27
CA GLU A 441 12.52 19.12 25.35
C GLU A 441 12.35 19.78 23.97
N GLY A 442 12.10 21.09 23.96
CA GLY A 442 12.08 21.88 22.73
C GLY A 442 13.02 23.06 22.89
N MET A 443 14.01 23.16 22.01
CA MET A 443 15.09 24.14 22.10
C MET A 443 15.16 24.97 20.82
N SER A 444 15.56 26.23 20.94
CA SER A 444 16.02 26.97 19.76
C SER A 444 17.42 26.50 19.37
N LEU A 445 17.86 26.77 18.14
CA LEU A 445 19.21 26.44 17.68
C LEU A 445 20.30 27.02 18.58
N ASP A 446 20.08 28.20 19.16
CA ASP A 446 21.05 28.87 20.03
C ASP A 446 21.16 28.20 21.40
N ASP A 447 20.09 27.52 21.84
CA ASP A 447 19.99 26.80 23.11
C ASP A 447 20.45 25.34 23.00
N LEU A 448 20.59 24.81 21.79
CA LEU A 448 21.08 23.44 21.60
C LEU A 448 22.48 23.28 22.22
N PRO A 449 22.75 22.13 22.89
CA PRO A 449 24.03 21.91 23.54
C PRO A 449 25.17 21.99 22.53
N ARG A 450 26.22 22.75 22.84
CA ARG A 450 27.40 22.86 21.96
C ARG A 450 28.27 21.59 22.01
N ASP A 451 28.14 20.82 23.07
CA ASP A 451 28.81 19.54 23.26
C ASP A 451 27.82 18.52 23.85
N VAL A 452 27.84 17.31 23.30
CA VAL A 452 27.03 16.16 23.75
C VAL A 452 27.92 14.97 24.17
N GLY A 453 29.23 15.19 24.28
CA GLY A 453 30.21 14.17 24.62
C GLY A 453 30.23 13.03 23.60
N ASN A 454 30.28 11.80 24.11
CA ASN A 454 30.25 10.58 23.28
C ASN A 454 28.84 10.05 23.01
N ALA A 455 27.81 10.90 23.11
CA ALA A 455 26.42 10.51 22.90
C ALA A 455 26.20 9.87 21.52
N VAL A 456 25.20 8.98 21.46
CA VAL A 456 24.61 8.55 20.20
C VAL A 456 23.47 9.50 19.86
N VAL A 457 23.56 10.18 18.73
CA VAL A 457 22.55 11.13 18.26
C VAL A 457 21.81 10.52 17.09
N PHE A 458 20.51 10.30 17.25
CA PHE A 458 19.62 9.89 16.17
C PHE A 458 18.92 11.11 15.57
N ARG A 459 19.17 11.35 14.28
CA ARG A 459 18.56 12.44 13.53
C ARG A 459 17.16 12.01 13.07
N PHE A 460 16.13 12.53 13.72
CA PHE A 460 14.74 12.17 13.44
C PHE A 460 14.04 13.22 12.57
N GLY A 461 14.03 12.93 11.28
CA GLY A 461 13.50 13.76 10.20
C GLY A 461 14.32 13.56 8.93
N TYR A 462 13.81 13.98 7.78
CA TYR A 462 14.57 13.89 6.53
C TYR A 462 15.63 14.98 6.49
N PHE A 463 16.69 14.74 5.71
CA PHE A 463 17.84 15.64 5.67
C PHE A 463 17.45 17.09 5.36
N ASP A 464 16.42 17.29 4.55
CA ASP A 464 15.94 18.62 4.14
C ASP A 464 14.95 19.28 5.10
N ASN A 465 14.59 18.60 6.20
CA ASN A 465 13.85 19.19 7.30
C ASN A 465 14.77 19.98 8.26
N PHE A 466 16.07 19.69 8.23
CA PHE A 466 17.06 20.39 9.02
C PHE A 466 17.60 21.60 8.26
N THR A 467 17.80 22.70 8.98
CA THR A 467 18.53 23.86 8.50
C THR A 467 20.01 23.53 8.34
N ARG A 468 20.70 24.31 7.51
CA ARG A 468 22.15 24.19 7.35
C ARG A 468 22.91 24.29 8.68
N ALA A 469 22.49 25.21 9.56
CA ALA A 469 23.16 25.42 10.84
C ALA A 469 22.95 24.24 11.82
N GLU A 470 21.79 23.59 11.80
CA GLU A 470 21.55 22.36 12.57
C GLU A 470 22.41 21.19 12.05
N LEU A 471 22.56 21.07 10.73
CA LEU A 471 23.46 20.09 10.11
C LEU A 471 24.94 20.35 10.49
N GLU A 472 25.38 21.61 10.45
CA GLU A 472 26.73 22.02 10.86
C GLU A 472 26.97 21.77 12.36
N LEU A 473 25.96 21.95 13.22
CA LEU A 473 26.05 21.61 14.64
C LEU A 473 26.21 20.10 14.86
N MET A 474 25.43 19.26 14.17
CA MET A 474 25.58 17.80 14.26
C MET A 474 26.96 17.35 13.75
N LEU A 475 27.51 18.01 12.73
CA LEU A 475 28.89 17.77 12.28
C LEU A 475 29.90 18.11 13.37
N ALA A 476 29.73 19.25 14.05
CA ALA A 476 30.59 19.65 15.14
C ALA A 476 30.52 18.65 16.31
N TRP A 477 29.33 18.14 16.66
CA TRP A 477 29.18 17.06 17.64
C TRP A 477 29.92 15.80 17.21
N GLN A 478 29.78 15.38 15.95
CA GLN A 478 30.48 14.21 15.44
C GLN A 478 32.01 14.37 15.53
N GLN A 479 32.53 15.54 15.19
CA GLN A 479 33.96 15.87 15.30
C GLN A 479 34.44 15.92 16.76
N ALA A 480 33.56 16.25 17.70
CA ALA A 480 33.84 16.26 19.14
C ALA A 480 33.73 14.88 19.81
N GLY A 481 33.32 13.83 19.08
CA GLY A 481 33.29 12.45 19.56
C GLY A 481 31.89 11.83 19.68
N ALA A 482 30.83 12.57 19.33
CA ALA A 482 29.48 12.00 19.25
C ALA A 482 29.37 11.02 18.07
N THR A 483 28.46 10.06 18.19
CA THR A 483 28.10 9.16 17.09
C THR A 483 26.76 9.59 16.51
N ILE A 484 26.73 10.08 15.27
CA ILE A 484 25.45 10.28 14.56
C ILE A 484 24.99 8.92 14.04
N MET A 485 23.89 8.40 14.61
CA MET A 485 23.26 7.15 14.21
C MET A 485 22.73 7.35 12.78
N ASN A 486 23.44 6.73 11.83
CA ASN A 486 23.46 7.07 10.40
C ASN A 486 24.22 8.37 10.11
N ALA A 487 25.42 8.22 9.56
CA ALA A 487 26.27 9.34 9.16
C ALA A 487 25.51 10.36 8.30
N LEU A 488 25.85 11.65 8.47
CA LEU A 488 25.22 12.75 7.74
C LEU A 488 25.51 12.65 6.24
N GLN A 489 24.52 12.14 5.51
CA GLN A 489 24.57 11.92 4.08
C GLN A 489 23.24 12.39 3.47
N PHE A 490 23.28 13.41 2.62
CA PHE A 490 22.04 14.10 2.18
C PHE A 490 21.05 13.22 1.39
N TYR A 491 21.52 12.08 0.87
CA TYR A 491 20.74 11.19 0.02
C TYR A 491 20.18 9.96 0.76
N THR A 492 20.46 9.78 2.06
CA THR A 492 20.14 8.51 2.75
C THR A 492 18.66 8.16 2.77
N GLU A 493 17.80 9.18 2.85
CA GLU A 493 16.33 9.04 2.79
C GLU A 493 15.77 9.11 1.37
N SER A 494 16.62 9.33 0.35
CA SER A 494 16.17 9.48 -1.03
C SER A 494 15.88 8.14 -1.68
N LYS A 495 14.65 7.97 -2.20
CA LYS A 495 14.28 6.78 -2.98
C LYS A 495 15.15 6.60 -4.23
N VAL A 496 15.84 7.65 -4.68
CA VAL A 496 16.81 7.59 -5.78
C VAL A 496 17.97 6.64 -5.47
N LEU A 497 18.36 6.47 -4.20
CA LEU A 497 19.43 5.56 -3.80
C LEU A 497 19.15 4.11 -4.24
N MET A 498 17.88 3.70 -4.26
CA MET A 498 17.51 2.36 -4.74
C MET A 498 17.86 2.14 -6.21
N ALA A 499 17.91 3.20 -7.04
CA ALA A 499 18.31 3.10 -8.43
C ALA A 499 19.84 2.96 -8.60
N ALA A 500 20.64 3.31 -7.59
CA ALA A 500 22.10 3.26 -7.65
C ALA A 500 22.64 1.84 -7.82
N VAL A 501 21.89 0.81 -7.42
CA VAL A 501 22.26 -0.60 -7.61
C VAL A 501 22.42 -1.02 -9.08
N ASN A 502 21.93 -0.19 -10.02
CA ASN A 502 22.09 -0.42 -11.46
C ASN A 502 23.38 0.19 -12.02
N ILE A 503 24.07 1.04 -11.27
CA ILE A 503 25.30 1.69 -11.73
C ILE A 503 26.46 0.68 -11.73
N PRO A 504 27.20 0.52 -12.84
CA PRO A 504 28.27 -0.47 -12.95
C PRO A 504 29.32 -0.39 -11.84
N ALA A 505 29.76 0.82 -11.47
CA ALA A 505 30.75 1.02 -10.41
C ALA A 505 30.23 0.57 -9.03
N VAL A 506 28.98 0.90 -8.69
CA VAL A 506 28.33 0.44 -7.45
C VAL A 506 28.25 -1.09 -7.43
N ARG A 507 27.84 -1.71 -8.54
CA ARG A 507 27.76 -3.17 -8.66
C ARG A 507 29.13 -3.83 -8.49
N ALA A 508 30.16 -3.29 -9.13
CA ALA A 508 31.51 -3.80 -9.01
C ALA A 508 32.01 -3.70 -7.56
N TRP A 509 31.74 -2.58 -6.90
CA TRP A 509 32.13 -2.35 -5.50
C TRP A 509 31.47 -3.34 -4.54
N ILE A 510 30.16 -3.56 -4.69
CA ILE A 510 29.40 -4.52 -3.87
C ILE A 510 29.90 -5.94 -4.14
N ARG A 511 30.02 -6.34 -5.41
CA ARG A 511 30.48 -7.68 -5.80
C ARG A 511 31.85 -8.03 -5.23
N ALA A 512 32.75 -7.06 -5.15
CA ALA A 512 34.10 -7.26 -4.60
C ALA A 512 34.09 -7.58 -3.09
N ARG A 513 33.02 -7.24 -2.36
CA ARG A 513 32.89 -7.46 -0.91
C ARG A 513 31.96 -8.62 -0.59
N ASP A 514 30.83 -8.69 -1.29
CA ASP A 514 29.88 -9.79 -1.18
C ASP A 514 29.19 -10.01 -2.55
N PRO A 515 29.63 -11.04 -3.32
CA PRO A 515 28.99 -11.40 -4.57
C PRO A 515 27.50 -11.75 -4.43
N SER A 516 27.08 -12.30 -3.29
CA SER A 516 25.70 -12.73 -3.04
C SER A 516 24.76 -11.55 -2.79
N ALA A 517 25.27 -10.44 -2.26
CA ALA A 517 24.50 -9.23 -1.99
C ALA A 517 23.85 -8.65 -3.26
N LEU A 518 24.47 -8.78 -4.43
CA LEU A 518 23.86 -8.33 -5.68
C LEU A 518 22.64 -9.15 -6.10
N ALA A 519 22.64 -10.45 -5.85
CA ALA A 519 21.48 -11.31 -6.09
C ALA A 519 20.34 -10.95 -5.12
N VAL A 520 20.69 -10.68 -3.86
CA VAL A 520 19.73 -10.19 -2.85
C VAL A 520 19.12 -8.86 -3.27
N LEU A 521 19.90 -7.89 -3.75
CA LEU A 521 19.37 -6.57 -4.09
C LEU A 521 18.60 -6.57 -5.42
N ASN A 522 19.19 -7.07 -6.50
CA ASN A 522 18.77 -6.74 -7.86
C ASN A 522 18.79 -7.95 -8.81
N ASP A 523 18.44 -9.14 -8.30
CA ASP A 523 18.06 -10.25 -9.16
C ASP A 523 16.73 -9.92 -9.88
N PRO A 524 16.64 -10.05 -11.22
CA PRO A 524 15.44 -9.66 -11.98
C PRO A 524 14.17 -10.42 -11.61
N GLU A 525 14.29 -11.66 -11.11
CA GLU A 525 13.15 -12.52 -10.78
C GLU A 525 12.87 -12.54 -9.28
N ARG A 526 13.94 -12.57 -8.47
CA ARG A 526 13.90 -12.87 -7.03
C ARG A 526 14.54 -11.79 -6.16
N GLY A 527 14.97 -10.66 -6.73
CA GLY A 527 15.58 -9.56 -6.00
C GLY A 527 14.64 -9.01 -4.92
N PHE A 528 15.24 -8.55 -3.83
CA PHE A 528 14.54 -8.01 -2.66
C PHE A 528 14.43 -6.49 -2.71
N LEU A 529 15.05 -5.80 -3.66
CA LEU A 529 14.83 -4.36 -3.89
C LEU A 529 13.83 -4.16 -5.02
N ALA A 530 12.80 -3.36 -4.81
CA ALA A 530 11.89 -2.99 -5.89
C ALA A 530 12.65 -2.30 -7.01
N HIS A 531 12.42 -2.74 -8.25
CA HIS A 531 13.03 -2.13 -9.42
C HIS A 531 12.65 -0.65 -9.49
N THR A 532 13.64 0.22 -9.33
CA THR A 532 13.47 1.66 -9.19
C THR A 532 14.24 2.39 -10.28
N THR A 533 13.57 3.31 -10.97
CA THR A 533 14.15 4.14 -12.02
C THR A 533 13.89 5.60 -11.69
N LEU A 534 14.91 6.44 -11.84
CA LEU A 534 14.75 7.89 -11.75
C LEU A 534 13.92 8.36 -12.95
N LEU A 535 12.84 9.10 -12.71
CA LEU A 535 11.98 9.63 -13.76
C LEU A 535 12.64 10.84 -14.42
N ARG A 536 12.91 10.74 -15.73
CA ARG A 536 13.48 11.80 -16.56
C ARG A 536 12.64 11.98 -17.82
N GLU A 537 12.68 13.19 -18.38
CA GLU A 537 12.16 13.41 -19.74
C GLU A 537 13.07 12.66 -20.73
N GLY A 538 12.48 11.85 -21.61
CA GLY A 538 13.22 11.06 -22.59
C GLY A 538 12.52 9.76 -22.99
N PRO A 539 13.17 8.92 -23.82
CA PRO A 539 12.59 7.66 -24.32
C PRO A 539 12.21 6.68 -23.20
N GLU A 540 12.92 6.70 -22.07
CA GLU A 540 12.67 5.84 -20.90
C GLU A 540 11.28 6.07 -20.28
N LEU A 541 10.73 7.28 -20.43
CA LEU A 541 9.39 7.61 -19.98
C LEU A 541 8.33 6.82 -20.76
N GLN A 542 8.58 6.53 -22.03
CA GLN A 542 7.67 5.73 -22.86
C GLN A 542 7.54 4.30 -22.31
N THR A 543 8.62 3.69 -21.81
CA THR A 543 8.55 2.37 -21.17
C THR A 543 7.62 2.37 -19.96
N LEU A 544 7.61 3.45 -19.16
CA LEU A 544 6.68 3.60 -18.04
C LEU A 544 5.24 3.83 -18.49
N VAL A 545 5.02 4.46 -19.64
CA VAL A 545 3.70 4.63 -20.27
C VAL A 545 3.18 3.28 -20.79
N ASP A 546 4.02 2.53 -21.47
CA ASP A 546 3.67 1.25 -22.08
C ASP A 546 3.34 0.19 -20.99
N ASP A 547 4.08 0.22 -19.88
CA ASP A 547 3.88 -0.68 -18.74
C ASP A 547 2.86 -0.14 -17.70
N GLN A 548 1.99 0.81 -18.07
CA GLN A 548 1.10 1.53 -17.15
C GLN A 548 0.54 0.69 -15.98
N LEU A 549 -0.04 -0.48 -16.28
CA LEU A 549 -0.74 -1.31 -15.28
C LEU A 549 0.19 -1.88 -14.20
N LEU A 550 1.50 -1.94 -14.48
CA LEU A 550 2.52 -2.52 -13.62
C LEU A 550 3.39 -1.45 -12.96
N ARG A 551 3.11 -0.16 -13.15
CA ARG A 551 3.96 0.93 -12.69
C ARG A 551 3.28 1.81 -11.66
N LEU A 552 4.09 2.37 -10.77
CA LEU A 552 3.73 3.43 -9.86
C LEU A 552 4.84 4.50 -9.83
N THR A 553 4.51 5.70 -9.37
CA THR A 553 5.50 6.76 -9.13
C THR A 553 5.40 7.32 -7.72
N LYS A 554 6.54 7.79 -7.20
CA LYS A 554 6.69 8.38 -5.87
C LYS A 554 7.63 9.58 -5.94
N PHE A 555 7.37 10.63 -5.17
CA PHE A 555 8.40 11.66 -4.95
C PHE A 555 9.53 11.04 -4.15
N ALA A 556 10.77 11.31 -4.56
CA ALA A 556 11.91 10.58 -4.06
C ALA A 556 12.56 11.24 -2.84
N ALA A 557 12.66 12.58 -2.84
CA ALA A 557 13.18 13.38 -1.74
C ALA A 557 12.95 14.88 -2.01
N TRP A 558 13.19 15.71 -0.98
CA TRP A 558 13.39 17.17 -1.05
C TRP A 558 12.24 17.98 -1.65
N ASP A 559 11.01 17.47 -1.56
CA ASP A 559 9.85 18.14 -2.16
C ASP A 559 9.42 19.41 -1.39
N GLY A 560 9.99 19.66 -0.20
CA GLY A 560 9.73 20.85 0.62
C GLY A 560 8.44 20.77 1.45
N ASP A 561 7.49 19.94 1.03
CA ASP A 561 6.16 19.81 1.63
C ASP A 561 5.93 18.44 2.29
N ASN A 562 6.99 17.64 2.45
CA ASN A 562 6.94 16.29 3.02
C ASN A 562 5.93 15.36 2.30
N GLN A 563 5.73 15.52 1.00
CA GLN A 563 4.94 14.64 0.15
C GLN A 563 5.73 13.41 -0.32
N CYS A 564 7.07 13.45 -0.28
CA CYS A 564 7.91 12.27 -0.46
C CYS A 564 7.76 11.24 0.66
N TRP A 565 7.13 11.64 1.77
CA TRP A 565 6.90 10.81 2.93
C TRP A 565 5.54 10.11 2.90
N GLY A 566 5.56 8.83 3.28
CA GLY A 566 4.38 7.96 3.34
C GLY A 566 3.77 7.77 1.96
N ALA A 567 2.45 7.54 1.93
CA ALA A 567 1.74 7.30 0.67
C ALA A 567 1.21 8.57 -0.01
N ARG A 568 1.67 9.77 0.42
CA ARG A 568 1.10 11.09 0.04
C ARG A 568 1.27 11.39 -1.46
N SER A 569 2.47 11.20 -1.99
CA SER A 569 2.74 11.42 -3.42
C SER A 569 2.42 10.21 -4.31
N LEU A 570 1.98 9.06 -3.78
CA LEU A 570 1.83 7.83 -4.55
C LEU A 570 0.81 7.98 -5.69
N ALA A 571 1.25 7.71 -6.92
CA ALA A 571 0.41 7.54 -8.09
C ALA A 571 0.59 6.15 -8.68
N VAL A 572 -0.53 5.45 -8.96
CA VAL A 572 -0.55 4.07 -9.45
C VAL A 572 -1.11 4.05 -10.86
N GLY A 573 -0.36 3.55 -11.84
CA GLY A 573 -0.75 3.62 -13.24
C GLY A 573 -2.06 2.88 -13.55
N ALA A 574 -2.33 1.78 -12.85
CA ALA A 574 -3.59 1.02 -12.96
C ALA A 574 -4.85 1.79 -12.49
N GLN A 575 -4.69 2.97 -11.85
CA GLN A 575 -5.80 3.84 -11.43
C GLN A 575 -6.08 4.98 -12.41
N ALA A 576 -5.32 5.09 -13.50
CA ALA A 576 -5.46 6.13 -14.51
C ALA A 576 -5.79 5.53 -15.89
N SER A 577 -6.36 6.33 -16.81
CA SER A 577 -6.33 5.99 -18.23
C SER A 577 -4.92 6.19 -18.81
N GLN A 578 -4.59 5.53 -19.92
CA GLN A 578 -3.26 5.64 -20.53
C GLN A 578 -2.85 7.09 -20.82
N THR A 579 -3.79 7.92 -21.30
CA THR A 579 -3.56 9.35 -21.55
C THR A 579 -3.30 10.12 -20.25
N GLN A 580 -4.10 9.89 -19.20
CA GLN A 580 -3.89 10.51 -17.89
C GLN A 580 -2.54 10.11 -17.28
N TRP A 581 -2.16 8.83 -17.41
CA TRP A 581 -0.89 8.33 -16.91
C TRP A 581 0.30 8.94 -17.64
N ALA A 582 0.26 8.99 -18.98
CA ALA A 582 1.31 9.63 -19.76
C ALA A 582 1.46 11.12 -19.41
N GLN A 583 0.35 11.85 -19.31
CA GLN A 583 0.35 13.25 -18.86
C GLN A 583 0.97 13.39 -17.47
N GLN A 584 0.54 12.57 -16.52
CA GLN A 584 1.05 12.57 -15.15
C GLN A 584 2.56 12.27 -15.10
N LEU A 585 3.05 11.33 -15.91
CA LEU A 585 4.49 11.03 -15.97
C LEU A 585 5.29 12.23 -16.47
N HIS A 586 4.84 12.91 -17.52
CA HIS A 586 5.51 14.13 -18.02
C HIS A 586 5.48 15.26 -16.99
N GLU A 587 4.33 15.52 -16.36
CA GLU A 587 4.21 16.53 -15.31
C GLU A 587 5.18 16.26 -14.15
N ARG A 588 5.24 15.00 -13.70
CA ARG A 588 6.13 14.58 -12.61
C ARG A 588 7.61 14.62 -12.99
N ALA A 589 7.95 14.30 -14.24
CA ALA A 589 9.31 14.40 -14.75
C ALA A 589 9.82 15.87 -14.76
N ARG A 590 8.92 16.86 -14.80
CA ARG A 590 9.24 18.30 -14.80
C ARG A 590 9.28 18.94 -13.42
N LEU A 591 8.85 18.25 -12.37
CA LEU A 591 8.88 18.78 -11.00
C LEU A 591 10.30 19.18 -10.58
N PRO A 592 10.48 20.20 -9.71
CA PRO A 592 11.80 20.70 -9.31
C PRO A 592 12.53 19.78 -8.31
N HIS A 593 11.94 18.63 -7.97
CA HIS A 593 12.49 17.62 -7.07
C HIS A 593 12.49 16.25 -7.77
N PRO A 594 13.30 15.26 -7.31
CA PRO A 594 13.36 13.95 -7.94
C PRO A 594 12.06 13.15 -7.74
N VAL A 595 11.68 12.43 -8.79
CA VAL A 595 10.57 11.46 -8.78
C VAL A 595 11.12 10.12 -9.27
N VAL A 596 10.69 9.02 -8.67
CA VAL A 596 11.03 7.67 -9.12
C VAL A 596 9.81 6.94 -9.65
N GLY A 597 10.03 6.13 -10.69
CA GLY A 597 9.12 5.08 -11.13
C GLY A 597 9.53 3.74 -10.53
N GLN A 598 8.56 2.94 -10.10
CA GLN A 598 8.77 1.58 -9.59
C GLN A 598 7.75 0.61 -10.19
N HIS A 599 8.10 -0.68 -10.18
CA HIS A 599 7.14 -1.74 -10.44
C HIS A 599 6.17 -1.89 -9.26
N CYS A 600 4.90 -2.14 -9.57
CA CYS A 600 3.89 -2.56 -8.60
C CYS A 600 4.26 -3.94 -8.06
N ILE A 601 4.57 -4.03 -6.77
CA ILE A 601 4.86 -5.33 -6.13
C ILE A 601 3.56 -6.02 -5.76
N ARG A 602 3.40 -7.27 -6.20
CA ARG A 602 2.27 -8.13 -5.83
C ARG A 602 2.51 -8.71 -4.44
N SER A 603 2.00 -8.02 -3.41
CA SER A 603 1.98 -8.54 -2.04
C SER A 603 1.23 -9.87 -1.99
N ALA A 604 1.76 -10.82 -1.20
CA ALA A 604 0.98 -11.92 -0.67
C ALA A 604 -0.28 -11.37 0.03
N GLN A 605 -1.39 -12.10 -0.10
CA GLN A 605 -2.68 -11.74 0.47
C GLN A 605 -2.97 -12.66 1.65
N PHE A 606 -3.43 -12.08 2.75
CA PHE A 606 -3.71 -12.82 3.97
C PHE A 606 -5.13 -12.56 4.47
N LEU A 607 -5.69 -13.55 5.15
CA LEU A 607 -6.81 -13.38 6.07
C LEU A 607 -6.29 -13.17 7.47
N VAL A 608 -6.75 -12.10 8.11
CA VAL A 608 -6.17 -11.63 9.35
C VAL A 608 -7.28 -11.41 10.38
N PRO A 609 -7.28 -12.17 11.49
CA PRO A 609 -8.17 -11.89 12.61
C PRO A 609 -7.71 -10.61 13.33
N TYR A 610 -8.63 -9.69 13.57
CA TYR A 610 -8.38 -8.43 14.26
C TYR A 610 -9.55 -8.05 15.16
N VAL A 611 -9.28 -7.20 16.14
CA VAL A 611 -10.31 -6.66 17.03
C VAL A 611 -10.71 -5.27 16.53
N ASP A 612 -11.99 -5.09 16.24
CA ASP A 612 -12.52 -3.80 15.77
C ASP A 612 -12.67 -2.79 16.93
N GLU A 613 -13.09 -1.58 16.61
CA GLU A 613 -13.30 -0.48 17.57
C GLU A 613 -14.34 -0.78 18.66
N HIS A 614 -15.17 -1.81 18.46
CA HIS A 614 -16.18 -2.25 19.41
C HIS A 614 -15.73 -3.46 20.23
N GLY A 615 -14.46 -3.88 20.10
CA GLY A 615 -13.94 -5.05 20.79
C GLY A 615 -14.42 -6.37 20.17
N VAL A 616 -14.96 -6.34 18.95
CA VAL A 616 -15.49 -7.53 18.27
C VAL A 616 -14.42 -8.12 17.35
N LEU A 617 -14.28 -9.45 17.39
CA LEU A 617 -13.36 -10.16 16.50
C LEU A 617 -13.89 -10.17 15.06
N ARG A 618 -13.10 -9.64 14.13
CA ARG A 618 -13.37 -9.56 12.70
C ARG A 618 -12.25 -10.23 11.89
N ILE A 619 -12.54 -10.50 10.62
CA ILE A 619 -11.55 -10.97 9.66
C ILE A 619 -11.32 -9.87 8.61
N LEU A 620 -10.07 -9.47 8.45
CA LEU A 620 -9.63 -8.65 7.33
C LEU A 620 -9.23 -9.58 6.18
N GLY A 621 -9.99 -9.55 5.09
CA GLY A 621 -9.69 -10.31 3.87
C GLY A 621 -8.84 -9.53 2.87
N GLU A 622 -8.14 -10.24 1.98
CA GLU A 622 -7.29 -9.64 0.94
C GLU A 622 -6.33 -8.57 1.51
N ALA A 623 -5.72 -8.86 2.67
CA ALA A 623 -4.85 -7.91 3.34
C ALA A 623 -3.48 -7.85 2.66
N ARG A 624 -3.11 -6.67 2.19
CA ARG A 624 -1.74 -6.36 1.72
C ARG A 624 -0.84 -6.13 2.91
N THR A 625 0.40 -6.60 2.78
CA THR A 625 1.39 -6.55 3.85
C THR A 625 2.34 -5.37 3.72
N ARG A 626 2.73 -4.84 4.88
CA ARG A 626 3.94 -4.06 5.06
C ARG A 626 4.60 -4.49 6.37
N VAL A 627 5.74 -5.18 6.26
CA VAL A 627 6.61 -5.47 7.39
C VAL A 627 7.59 -4.31 7.53
N THR A 628 7.81 -3.85 8.77
CA THR A 628 8.72 -2.74 9.07
C THR A 628 9.82 -3.21 10.01
N PRO A 629 10.80 -4.00 9.50
CA PRO A 629 11.87 -4.51 10.33
C PRO A 629 12.90 -3.44 10.65
N PHE A 630 13.30 -3.33 11.92
CA PHE A 630 14.49 -2.58 12.29
C PHE A 630 15.71 -3.46 12.09
N LEU A 631 16.65 -3.01 11.27
CA LEU A 631 17.92 -3.68 11.05
C LEU A 631 19.01 -2.78 11.59
N LEU A 632 19.72 -3.22 12.64
CA LEU A 632 20.89 -2.52 13.19
C LEU A 632 22.17 -3.18 12.71
N ARG A 633 23.16 -2.36 12.43
CA ARG A 633 24.52 -2.78 12.16
C ARG A 633 25.24 -2.97 13.50
N ASN A 634 25.76 -4.17 13.73
CA ASN A 634 26.50 -4.47 14.94
C ASN A 634 27.96 -3.94 14.87
N GLY A 635 28.77 -4.22 15.89
CA GLY A 635 30.18 -3.82 15.92
C GLY A 635 31.03 -4.40 14.78
N THR A 636 30.70 -5.59 14.26
CA THR A 636 31.42 -6.23 13.13
C THR A 636 30.99 -5.69 11.77
N GLY A 637 29.93 -4.87 11.71
CA GLY A 637 29.41 -4.31 10.48
C GLY A 637 28.28 -5.12 9.85
N GLU A 638 27.85 -6.21 10.48
CA GLU A 638 26.76 -7.06 10.00
C GLU A 638 25.39 -6.58 10.51
N ALA A 639 24.37 -6.77 9.69
CA ALA A 639 22.98 -6.53 10.05
C ALA A 639 22.47 -7.53 11.08
N ARG A 640 21.73 -7.01 12.06
CA ARG A 640 20.92 -7.76 13.02
C ARG A 640 19.50 -7.26 12.95
N LEU A 641 18.55 -8.18 12.96
CA LEU A 641 17.14 -7.85 13.13
C LEU A 641 16.89 -7.48 14.59
N ALA A 642 16.43 -6.24 14.83
CA ALA A 642 16.18 -5.69 16.17
C ALA A 642 14.91 -6.27 16.78
N GLY A 643 14.98 -7.51 17.25
CA GLY A 643 13.80 -8.24 17.73
C GLY A 643 12.80 -8.55 16.62
N ASP A 644 11.58 -8.89 17.02
CA ASP A 644 10.48 -9.19 16.12
C ASP A 644 9.89 -7.87 15.54
N PRO A 645 9.61 -7.79 14.24
CA PRO A 645 9.17 -6.53 13.64
C PRO A 645 7.65 -6.38 13.71
N MET A 646 7.16 -5.19 13.37
CA MET A 646 5.73 -4.95 13.19
C MET A 646 5.29 -5.27 11.76
N ILE A 647 4.08 -5.81 11.60
CA ILE A 647 3.40 -5.93 10.31
C ILE A 647 2.11 -5.10 10.30
N THR A 648 1.97 -4.26 9.27
CA THR A 648 0.75 -3.52 8.95
C THR A 648 0.03 -4.21 7.79
N LEU A 649 -1.27 -4.42 7.95
CA LEU A 649 -2.14 -5.18 7.06
C LEU A 649 -3.34 -4.31 6.67
N ARG A 650 -3.56 -4.10 5.36
CA ARG A 650 -4.67 -3.27 4.86
C ARG A 650 -5.31 -3.87 3.62
N ALA A 651 -6.64 -3.94 3.60
CA ALA A 651 -7.40 -4.42 2.44
C ALA A 651 -7.61 -3.32 1.38
N GLY A 652 -7.73 -3.71 0.12
CA GLY A 652 -8.27 -2.86 -0.97
C GLY A 652 -7.46 -1.61 -1.36
N SER A 653 -6.28 -1.38 -0.79
CA SER A 653 -5.51 -0.14 -1.00
C SER A 653 -4.00 -0.34 -1.09
N PHE A 654 -3.34 0.45 -1.94
CA PHE A 654 -1.86 0.54 -1.97
C PHE A 654 -1.30 1.49 -0.90
N ARG A 655 -2.15 2.33 -0.28
CA ARG A 655 -1.74 3.33 0.71
C ARG A 655 -1.80 2.73 2.11
N ILE A 656 -0.75 2.08 2.58
CA ILE A 656 -0.79 1.35 3.85
C ILE A 656 -0.42 2.25 5.05
N HIS A 657 0.53 3.18 4.88
CA HIS A 657 1.12 3.95 5.99
C HIS A 657 0.13 4.86 6.70
N GLY A 658 0.00 4.70 8.02
CA GLY A 658 -0.78 5.57 8.90
C GLY A 658 -2.26 5.64 8.53
N ALA A 659 -2.80 4.54 8.01
CA ALA A 659 -4.21 4.38 7.71
C ALA A 659 -4.93 3.87 8.96
N SER A 660 -6.00 4.56 9.37
CA SER A 660 -6.76 4.23 10.59
C SER A 660 -7.54 2.93 10.51
N ASP A 661 -7.77 2.43 9.29
CA ASP A 661 -8.40 1.15 8.98
C ASP A 661 -7.39 0.01 8.81
N ALA A 662 -6.10 0.26 9.03
CA ALA A 662 -5.08 -0.78 8.97
C ALA A 662 -5.06 -1.59 10.26
N VAL A 663 -4.84 -2.90 10.10
CA VAL A 663 -4.58 -3.80 11.20
C VAL A 663 -3.07 -3.87 11.43
N GLU A 664 -2.62 -3.66 12.66
CA GLU A 664 -1.21 -3.80 13.03
C GLU A 664 -1.03 -4.78 14.18
N MET A 665 0.03 -5.56 14.11
CA MET A 665 0.39 -6.55 15.13
C MET A 665 1.88 -6.91 15.07
N PRO A 666 2.43 -7.52 16.13
CA PRO A 666 3.76 -8.11 16.08
C PRO A 666 3.86 -9.22 15.04
N LEU A 667 4.98 -9.29 14.31
CA LEU A 667 5.35 -10.41 13.47
C LEU A 667 6.35 -11.30 14.21
N THR A 668 6.00 -12.57 14.37
CA THR A 668 6.86 -13.58 15.00
C THR A 668 7.22 -14.66 13.99
N PHE A 669 8.33 -15.37 14.23
CA PHE A 669 8.85 -16.38 13.32
C PHE A 669 8.69 -17.80 13.89
N ILE A 670 8.11 -18.71 13.10
CA ILE A 670 7.85 -20.11 13.48
C ILE A 670 8.40 -21.12 12.48
#